data_AF-A0A918N6B5-F1
#
_entry.id   AF-A0A918N6B5-F1
#
_cell.length_a   1.000
_cell.length_b   1.000
_cell.length_c   1.000
_cell.angle_alpha   90.00
_cell.angle_beta   90.00
_cell.angle_gamma   90.00
#
_symmetry.space_group_name_H-M   'P 1'
#
loop_
_entity.id
_entity.type
_entity.pdbx_description
1 polymer ?
#
loop_
_entity_poly.entity_id
_entity_poly.type
_entity_poly.pdbx_seq_one_letter_code
_entity_poly.pdbx_strand_id
1 'polypeptide(L)'
;MGKRQTRSRQKGKGVVWPGQQAAASQRSETTRVRQPAPVAPSTTSGSSETVALLTEIQQVASEAQVVFAAGDAVDTDSGLEHAWQLYRALAKRQEDAANALTVQAERLHAEWEELTAAAARQAEDAASAQDERAALDTRTELLDRRERDLSDRERSAEVQLAERRLAVGRELESWLAEQRQMAVDALDSERRARHARWTEEQRRLAEAQTVLDQRESELTQRERDLRSAQLRLEDEREDIVHLKAALKEQQASRAERFEGELTSRTGQLVQQLEEYRRKAAALAEGNERLGARLNEYESALASLGGMTLEQVVERLTELRAENARLLEESATAPRADARMLEQLQQHVTQLIADNEELVRERGELASALQRDRIAVNERQNYLEINNWLSAANGQLQQLLNEEAAKLNATAQAGKDGHVFPACARMDREFGTPLPSDAPMPGMPDLVRQVQAVIRQKAGLSYRLSDLRLVLAGMAMSRLHLFQGISGIGKTGLARALAIAFGSDTSVAVVPVQAGWRDPQDLMGYYNSFDRVFYESEFTKALYRAQCPAFKDRPFFIVLDEMNLSHPEQYFSGVLSALAIKDRPRLALTTAPVRNPADLIIDGTHLAIPENVWFIGTANHDETTVGFADKTYDRAFVLELPWRHPKLPVPACAPPQPLGLGRIRQAFGEAQATYGTQADGIIEFLDTHWRSRFSDELRIGWGNRLELQIKEFAPVVVAAGGSPGEALDHLLATRILRSVRGRYDIHADTLDTLRTDLVESLTRFDSAHEPTATQRLLDDEIRSRGRR
;
A
#
# COMPACT_ATOMS: atom_id res chain seq x y z
N MET A 1 -52.86 -18.05 -17.75
CA MET A 1 -53.37 -16.76 -18.30
C MET A 1 -52.15 -15.89 -18.59
N GLY A 2 -51.56 -15.94 -19.79
CA GLY A 2 -51.84 -15.05 -20.95
C GLY A 2 -50.82 -13.90 -20.95
N LYS A 3 -50.08 -13.51 -21.99
CA LYS A 3 -49.98 -13.89 -23.41
C LYS A 3 -48.56 -13.52 -23.89
N ARG A 4 -48.04 -14.28 -24.85
CA ARG A 4 -46.96 -13.90 -25.79
C ARG A 4 -47.46 -12.83 -26.77
N GLN A 5 -46.59 -11.91 -27.19
CA GLN A 5 -46.49 -11.18 -28.48
C GLN A 5 -45.52 -10.00 -28.26
N THR A 6 -44.62 -9.55 -29.14
CA THR A 6 -44.18 -9.88 -30.51
C THR A 6 -42.90 -9.09 -30.79
N ARG A 7 -42.08 -9.60 -31.71
CA ARG A 7 -40.94 -8.92 -32.35
C ARG A 7 -41.33 -7.56 -32.94
N SER A 8 -40.44 -6.57 -32.87
CA SER A 8 -40.24 -5.64 -33.98
C SER A 8 -38.75 -5.31 -34.17
N ARG A 9 -38.30 -5.44 -35.42
CA ARG A 9 -37.00 -5.03 -35.93
C ARG A 9 -37.06 -3.52 -36.18
N GLN A 10 -36.06 -2.77 -35.74
CA GLN A 10 -35.73 -1.47 -36.35
C GLN A 10 -34.24 -1.41 -36.67
N LYS A 11 -33.97 -1.16 -37.95
CA LYS A 11 -32.68 -0.89 -38.57
C LYS A 11 -32.21 0.53 -38.21
N GLY A 12 -30.90 0.69 -38.12
CA GLY A 12 -30.23 1.91 -38.59
C GLY A 12 -29.47 2.70 -37.53
N LYS A 13 -28.14 2.55 -37.52
CA LYS A 13 -27.15 3.58 -37.87
C LYS A 13 -25.81 3.21 -37.23
N GLY A 14 -24.95 2.58 -38.03
CA GLY A 14 -23.54 2.40 -37.69
C GLY A 14 -22.81 3.73 -37.83
N VAL A 15 -22.12 4.12 -36.77
CA VAL A 15 -21.23 5.28 -36.71
C VAL A 15 -19.91 4.89 -37.37
N VAL A 16 -19.52 5.67 -38.38
CA VAL A 16 -18.28 5.56 -39.14
C VAL A 16 -17.14 6.17 -38.32
N TRP A 17 -16.07 5.41 -38.10
CA TRP A 17 -14.76 5.93 -37.67
C TRP A 17 -13.90 6.24 -38.90
N PRO A 18 -13.26 7.42 -39.01
CA PRO A 18 -12.36 7.75 -40.10
C PRO A 18 -10.89 7.49 -39.72
N GLY A 19 -10.10 7.09 -40.71
CA GLY A 19 -8.68 7.42 -40.77
C GLY A 19 -7.71 6.25 -40.79
N GLN A 20 -7.43 5.74 -41.99
CA GLN A 20 -6.06 5.39 -42.43
C GLN A 20 -6.10 5.23 -43.96
N GLN A 21 -5.71 6.31 -44.66
CA GLN A 21 -5.47 6.29 -46.11
C GLN A 21 -4.06 5.74 -46.34
N ALA A 22 -3.99 4.58 -47.00
CA ALA A 22 -2.77 4.05 -47.58
C ALA A 22 -2.48 4.78 -48.89
N ALA A 23 -1.29 5.39 -48.96
CA ALA A 23 -0.74 5.96 -50.18
C ALA A 23 -0.20 4.84 -51.07
N ALA A 24 -0.90 4.56 -52.17
CA ALA A 24 -0.38 3.78 -53.29
C ALA A 24 -0.13 4.75 -54.46
N SER A 25 1.08 5.30 -54.52
CA SER A 25 1.55 6.11 -55.64
C SER A 25 1.82 5.21 -56.84
N GLN A 26 0.97 5.33 -57.86
CA GLN A 26 1.26 4.88 -59.22
C GLN A 26 2.46 5.66 -59.75
N ARG A 27 3.61 5.00 -59.92
CA ARG A 27 4.70 5.51 -60.74
C ARG A 27 4.50 5.00 -62.17
N SER A 28 4.02 5.90 -63.02
CA SER A 28 4.11 5.79 -64.47
C SER A 28 5.56 6.02 -64.90
N GLU A 29 6.28 4.95 -65.22
CA GLU A 29 7.56 5.06 -65.91
C GLU A 29 7.31 5.26 -67.41
N THR A 30 7.45 6.52 -67.84
CA THR A 30 7.55 6.91 -69.23
C THR A 30 8.89 6.47 -69.79
N THR A 31 8.93 5.34 -70.51
CA THR A 31 10.09 4.91 -71.29
C THR A 31 10.27 5.85 -72.47
N ARG A 32 11.22 6.79 -72.37
CA ARG A 32 11.68 7.64 -73.48
C ARG A 32 12.35 6.77 -74.54
N VAL A 33 11.65 6.53 -75.65
CA VAL A 33 12.23 6.01 -76.89
C VAL A 33 13.24 7.03 -77.41
N ARG A 34 14.55 6.72 -77.31
CA ARG A 34 15.61 7.44 -78.03
C ARG A 34 15.54 7.04 -79.50
N GLN A 35 15.09 7.95 -80.36
CA GLN A 35 15.27 7.85 -81.80
C GLN A 35 16.77 7.92 -82.14
N PRO A 36 17.29 7.11 -83.07
CA PRO A 36 18.63 7.29 -83.60
C PRO A 36 18.66 8.52 -84.52
N ALA A 37 19.67 9.37 -84.35
CA ALA A 37 19.91 10.56 -85.16
C ALA A 37 20.20 10.19 -86.63
N PRO A 38 19.71 10.96 -87.61
CA PRO A 38 20.06 10.75 -89.01
C PRO A 38 21.52 11.16 -89.23
N VAL A 39 22.34 10.21 -89.66
CA VAL A 39 23.68 10.49 -90.18
C VAL A 39 23.51 11.25 -91.50
N ALA A 40 23.98 12.50 -91.50
CA ALA A 40 24.01 13.34 -92.69
C ALA A 40 24.97 12.72 -93.74
N PRO A 41 24.61 12.71 -95.03
CA PRO A 41 25.55 12.29 -96.07
C PRO A 41 26.67 13.33 -96.18
N SER A 42 27.88 12.91 -95.85
CA SER A 42 29.10 13.67 -96.11
C SER A 42 29.21 13.93 -97.61
N THR A 43 29.31 15.21 -97.94
CA THR A 43 29.52 15.75 -99.28
C THR A 43 30.72 15.11 -99.94
N THR A 44 30.46 14.49 -101.08
CA THR A 44 31.44 13.90 -102.00
C THR A 44 32.32 15.02 -102.56
N SER A 45 33.46 15.31 -101.92
CA SER A 45 34.46 16.27 -102.43
C SER A 45 35.34 15.71 -103.56
N GLY A 46 35.20 14.41 -103.90
CA GLY A 46 35.99 13.74 -104.95
C GLY A 46 35.48 13.93 -106.40
N SER A 47 34.30 14.51 -106.60
CA SER A 47 33.76 14.74 -107.96
C SER A 47 34.38 15.95 -108.66
N SER A 48 34.94 16.90 -107.92
CA SER A 48 35.51 18.13 -108.50
C SER A 48 36.87 17.89 -109.18
N GLU A 49 37.70 17.01 -108.64
CA GLU A 49 39.05 16.72 -109.18
C GLU A 49 38.98 15.77 -110.38
N THR A 50 38.04 14.82 -110.39
CA THR A 50 37.80 13.91 -111.53
C THR A 50 37.19 14.64 -112.72
N VAL A 51 36.29 15.60 -112.49
CA VAL A 51 35.73 16.47 -113.54
C VAL A 51 36.80 17.40 -114.13
N ALA A 52 37.71 17.94 -113.31
CA ALA A 52 38.82 18.79 -113.75
C ALA A 52 39.82 18.03 -114.65
N LEU A 53 40.19 16.80 -114.30
CA LEU A 53 41.08 15.96 -115.11
C LEU A 53 40.43 15.54 -116.44
N LEU A 54 39.13 15.24 -116.45
CA LEU A 54 38.39 14.94 -117.69
C LEU A 54 38.28 16.15 -118.61
N THR A 55 38.11 17.37 -118.07
CA THR A 55 38.10 18.60 -118.89
C THR A 55 39.47 18.90 -119.48
N GLU A 56 40.55 18.66 -118.73
CA GLU A 56 41.93 18.85 -119.20
C GLU A 56 42.30 17.85 -120.30
N ILE A 57 41.88 16.57 -120.19
CA ILE A 57 42.05 15.56 -121.25
C ILE A 57 41.27 15.94 -122.52
N GLN A 58 40.05 16.46 -122.37
CA GLN A 58 39.20 16.87 -123.50
C GLN A 58 39.75 18.11 -124.22
N GLN A 59 40.37 19.04 -123.47
CA GLN A 59 41.04 20.22 -124.01
C GLN A 59 42.31 19.83 -124.78
N VAL A 60 43.13 18.94 -124.23
CA VAL A 60 44.34 18.42 -124.91
C VAL A 60 43.99 17.61 -126.17
N ALA A 61 42.89 16.85 -126.17
CA ALA A 61 42.39 16.16 -127.36
C ALA A 61 41.89 17.12 -128.45
N SER A 62 41.30 18.26 -128.06
CA SER A 62 40.84 19.30 -129.00
C SER A 62 41.99 20.08 -129.63
N GLU A 63 43.07 20.36 -128.88
CA GLU A 63 44.27 21.01 -129.39
C GLU A 63 45.03 20.11 -130.38
N ALA A 64 45.01 18.78 -130.19
CA ALA A 64 45.56 17.82 -131.14
C ALA A 64 44.79 17.75 -132.48
N GLN A 65 43.50 18.08 -132.51
CA GLN A 65 42.68 18.11 -133.73
C GLN A 65 42.91 19.36 -134.61
N VAL A 66 43.35 20.48 -134.02
CA VAL A 66 43.56 21.75 -134.75
C VAL A 66 44.85 21.74 -135.58
N VAL A 67 45.82 20.87 -135.26
CA VAL A 67 47.11 20.80 -135.96
C VAL A 67 47.05 20.06 -137.32
N PHE A 68 45.98 19.30 -137.60
CA PHE A 68 45.86 18.52 -138.85
C PHE A 68 44.96 19.15 -139.93
N ALA A 69 44.38 20.34 -139.72
CA ALA A 69 43.35 20.92 -140.61
C ALA A 69 43.79 22.12 -141.47
N ALA A 70 45.07 22.55 -141.44
CA ALA A 70 45.55 23.66 -142.27
C ALA A 70 46.73 23.22 -143.15
N GLY A 71 46.42 22.77 -144.37
CA GLY A 71 47.38 22.65 -145.46
C GLY A 71 47.44 23.96 -146.25
N ASP A 72 48.59 24.61 -146.29
CA ASP A 72 49.35 24.80 -147.54
C ASP A 72 50.69 25.54 -147.31
N ALA A 73 51.74 24.90 -147.82
CA ALA A 73 53.09 25.34 -148.21
C ALA A 73 53.74 26.59 -147.56
N VAL A 74 54.82 26.38 -146.80
CA VAL A 74 56.25 26.61 -147.18
C VAL A 74 57.17 26.26 -145.99
N ASP A 75 58.31 25.62 -146.30
CA ASP A 75 59.50 25.26 -145.47
C ASP A 75 59.41 24.12 -144.44
N THR A 76 59.69 22.90 -144.94
CA THR A 76 59.66 21.60 -144.26
C THR A 76 61.03 21.15 -143.74
N ASP A 77 61.40 21.56 -142.52
CA ASP A 77 62.31 20.77 -141.67
C ASP A 77 62.18 21.11 -140.16
N SER A 78 61.78 22.33 -139.79
CA SER A 78 61.62 22.73 -138.37
C SER A 78 60.24 22.40 -137.75
N GLY A 79 59.20 22.22 -138.57
CA GLY A 79 57.84 21.93 -138.10
C GLY A 79 57.61 20.49 -137.62
N LEU A 80 58.34 19.52 -138.19
CA LEU A 80 58.26 18.11 -137.81
C LEU A 80 58.94 17.83 -136.46
N GLU A 81 60.05 18.51 -136.14
CA GLU A 81 60.71 18.41 -134.84
C GLU A 81 59.87 19.01 -133.70
N HIS A 82 59.17 20.12 -133.96
CA HIS A 82 58.29 20.76 -132.98
C HIS A 82 57.05 19.90 -132.69
N ALA A 83 56.46 19.29 -133.72
CA ALA A 83 55.34 18.36 -133.55
C ALA A 83 55.73 17.09 -132.76
N TRP A 84 56.94 16.57 -132.98
CA TRP A 84 57.44 15.39 -132.25
C TRP A 84 57.75 15.68 -130.77
N GLN A 85 58.25 16.87 -130.45
CA GLN A 85 58.48 17.29 -129.06
C GLN A 85 57.15 17.45 -128.28
N LEU A 86 56.14 18.04 -128.92
CA LEU A 86 54.80 18.16 -128.34
C LEU A 86 54.16 16.78 -128.09
N TYR A 87 54.28 15.85 -129.04
CA TYR A 87 53.77 14.48 -128.87
C TYR A 87 54.43 13.76 -127.68
N ARG A 88 55.75 13.92 -127.51
CA ARG A 88 56.51 13.29 -126.42
C ARG A 88 56.16 13.88 -125.05
N ALA A 89 55.93 15.20 -124.97
CA ALA A 89 55.48 15.86 -123.74
C ALA A 89 54.06 15.41 -123.34
N LEU A 90 53.18 15.22 -124.33
CA LEU A 90 51.80 14.78 -124.13
C LEU A 90 51.73 13.31 -123.67
N ALA A 91 52.55 12.43 -124.26
CA ALA A 91 52.68 11.03 -123.82
C ALA A 91 53.16 10.92 -122.37
N LYS A 92 54.16 11.74 -121.96
CA LYS A 92 54.66 11.75 -120.59
C LYS A 92 53.61 12.22 -119.58
N ARG A 93 52.83 13.26 -119.93
CA ARG A 93 51.70 13.70 -119.10
C ARG A 93 50.61 12.64 -118.94
N GLN A 94 50.34 11.84 -119.98
CA GLN A 94 49.40 10.73 -119.86
C GLN A 94 49.92 9.59 -118.97
N GLU A 95 51.21 9.29 -119.04
CA GLU A 95 51.84 8.30 -118.17
C GLU A 95 51.85 8.73 -116.70
N ASP A 96 52.17 10.00 -116.42
CA ASP A 96 52.11 10.56 -115.07
C ASP A 96 50.67 10.58 -114.52
N ALA A 97 49.67 10.90 -115.36
CA ALA A 97 48.25 10.86 -114.96
C ALA A 97 47.74 9.44 -114.72
N ALA A 98 48.17 8.45 -115.53
CA ALA A 98 47.83 7.05 -115.32
C ALA A 98 48.40 6.51 -114.01
N ASN A 99 49.65 6.88 -113.69
CA ASN A 99 50.30 6.50 -112.43
C ASN A 99 49.65 7.17 -111.21
N ALA A 100 49.16 8.40 -111.34
CA ALA A 100 48.42 9.05 -110.25
C ALA A 100 47.08 8.35 -109.97
N LEU A 101 46.37 7.95 -111.02
CA LEU A 101 45.09 7.23 -110.91
C LEU A 101 45.26 5.82 -110.31
N THR A 102 46.33 5.10 -110.65
CA THR A 102 46.61 3.77 -110.06
C THR A 102 46.89 3.87 -108.57
N VAL A 103 47.70 4.84 -108.13
CA VAL A 103 47.96 5.08 -106.70
C VAL A 103 46.68 5.48 -105.95
N GLN A 104 45.81 6.26 -106.58
CA GLN A 104 44.52 6.64 -105.98
C GLN A 104 43.56 5.45 -105.89
N ALA A 105 43.53 4.57 -106.89
CA ALA A 105 42.73 3.35 -106.87
C ALA A 105 43.20 2.36 -105.78
N GLU A 106 44.52 2.19 -105.62
CA GLU A 106 45.08 1.34 -104.55
C GLU A 106 44.75 1.86 -103.16
N ARG A 107 44.80 3.18 -102.94
CA ARG A 107 44.40 3.79 -101.65
C ARG A 107 42.92 3.58 -101.34
N LEU A 108 42.04 3.82 -102.31
CA LEU A 108 40.60 3.62 -102.13
C LEU A 108 40.26 2.13 -101.91
N HIS A 109 41.01 1.21 -102.52
CA HIS A 109 40.82 -0.21 -102.31
C HIS A 109 41.20 -0.62 -100.88
N ALA A 110 42.33 -0.13 -100.36
CA ALA A 110 42.75 -0.37 -98.98
C ALA A 110 41.73 0.20 -97.95
N GLU A 111 41.23 1.42 -98.17
CA GLU A 111 40.18 2.01 -97.33
C GLU A 111 38.88 1.20 -97.36
N TRP A 112 38.51 0.66 -98.52
CA TRP A 112 37.33 -0.20 -98.65
C TRP A 112 37.51 -1.53 -97.92
N GLU A 113 38.70 -2.14 -97.97
CA GLU A 113 39.01 -3.37 -97.21
C GLU A 113 38.98 -3.14 -95.69
N GLU A 114 39.51 -2.02 -95.20
CA GLU A 114 39.44 -1.68 -93.78
C GLU A 114 37.99 -1.45 -93.31
N LEU A 115 37.19 -0.72 -94.10
CA LEU A 115 35.79 -0.46 -93.77
C LEU A 115 34.93 -1.73 -93.80
N THR A 116 35.19 -2.64 -94.74
CA THR A 116 34.47 -3.93 -94.83
C THR A 116 34.85 -4.85 -93.67
N ALA A 117 36.13 -4.90 -93.28
CA ALA A 117 36.57 -5.63 -92.09
C ALA A 117 35.98 -5.05 -90.79
N ALA A 118 35.90 -3.72 -90.67
CA ALA A 118 35.28 -3.06 -89.52
C ALA A 118 33.76 -3.35 -89.43
N ALA A 119 33.06 -3.32 -90.57
CA ALA A 119 31.64 -3.67 -90.64
C ALA A 119 31.37 -5.13 -90.27
N ALA A 120 32.24 -6.06 -90.70
CA ALA A 120 32.14 -7.47 -90.34
C ALA A 120 32.31 -7.70 -88.83
N ARG A 121 33.30 -7.05 -88.20
CA ARG A 121 33.49 -7.11 -86.73
C ARG A 121 32.29 -6.57 -85.96
N GLN A 122 31.73 -5.43 -86.39
CA GLN A 122 30.52 -4.88 -85.76
C GLN A 122 29.31 -5.80 -85.89
N ALA A 123 29.18 -6.54 -87.00
CA ALA A 123 28.11 -7.50 -87.19
C ALA A 123 28.26 -8.73 -86.27
N GLU A 124 29.48 -9.23 -86.07
CA GLU A 124 29.76 -10.32 -85.12
C GLU A 124 29.50 -9.90 -83.67
N ASP A 125 29.96 -8.71 -83.27
CA ASP A 125 29.71 -8.17 -81.92
C ASP A 125 28.21 -7.97 -81.66
N ALA A 126 27.45 -7.50 -82.66
CA ALA A 126 26.01 -7.33 -82.56
C ALA A 126 25.28 -8.67 -82.43
N ALA A 127 25.71 -9.71 -83.14
CA ALA A 127 25.16 -11.05 -83.04
C ALA A 127 25.41 -11.67 -81.66
N SER A 128 26.65 -11.59 -81.16
CA SER A 128 27.01 -12.06 -79.81
C SER A 128 26.18 -11.36 -78.72
N ALA A 129 26.01 -10.03 -78.82
CA ALA A 129 25.19 -9.27 -77.88
C ALA A 129 23.70 -9.64 -77.94
N GLN A 130 23.19 -10.07 -79.11
CA GLN A 130 21.82 -10.51 -79.27
C GLN A 130 21.59 -11.90 -78.66
N ASP A 131 22.54 -12.81 -78.81
CA ASP A 131 22.49 -14.15 -78.18
C ASP A 131 22.57 -14.06 -76.66
N GLU A 132 23.43 -13.19 -76.12
CA GLU A 132 23.50 -12.93 -74.67
C GLU A 132 22.19 -12.37 -74.11
N ARG A 133 21.53 -11.46 -74.85
CA ARG A 133 20.23 -10.92 -74.44
C ARG A 133 19.14 -12.00 -74.42
N ALA A 134 19.09 -12.85 -75.45
CA ALA A 134 18.14 -13.97 -75.49
C ALA A 134 18.38 -14.97 -74.33
N ALA A 135 19.63 -15.24 -73.97
CA ALA A 135 19.98 -16.08 -72.83
C ALA A 135 19.57 -15.44 -71.48
N LEU A 136 19.68 -14.11 -71.35
CA LEU A 136 19.21 -13.39 -70.17
C LEU A 136 17.68 -13.40 -70.07
N ASP A 137 16.97 -13.18 -71.17
CA ASP A 137 15.50 -13.17 -71.19
C ASP A 137 14.94 -14.54 -70.75
N THR A 138 15.46 -15.64 -71.31
CA THR A 138 15.05 -16.99 -70.90
C THR A 138 15.33 -17.28 -69.42
N ARG A 139 16.43 -16.76 -68.87
CA ARG A 139 16.75 -16.88 -67.45
C ARG A 139 15.80 -16.07 -66.57
N THR A 140 15.42 -14.85 -67.01
CA THR A 140 14.44 -14.04 -66.27
C THR A 140 13.07 -14.71 -66.23
N GLU A 141 12.60 -15.29 -67.34
CA GLU A 141 11.33 -16.02 -67.37
C GLU A 141 11.34 -17.23 -66.42
N LEU A 142 12.46 -17.94 -66.30
CA LEU A 142 12.63 -19.06 -65.38
C LEU A 142 12.59 -18.62 -63.92
N LEU A 143 13.20 -17.48 -63.60
CA LEU A 143 13.17 -16.91 -62.25
C LEU A 143 11.76 -16.46 -61.88
N ASP A 144 11.07 -15.77 -62.79
CA ASP A 144 9.69 -15.32 -62.56
C ASP A 144 8.73 -16.49 -62.33
N ARG A 145 8.91 -17.61 -63.05
CA ARG A 145 8.12 -18.82 -62.83
C ARG A 145 8.38 -19.42 -61.44
N ARG A 146 9.65 -19.50 -61.03
CA ARG A 146 10.00 -20.01 -59.69
C ARG A 146 9.49 -19.11 -58.57
N GLU A 147 9.53 -17.80 -58.76
CA GLU A 147 9.03 -16.84 -57.77
C GLU A 147 7.51 -16.97 -57.60
N ARG A 148 6.77 -17.14 -58.69
CA ARG A 148 5.32 -17.43 -58.66
C ARG A 148 5.02 -18.74 -57.91
N ASP A 149 5.73 -19.82 -58.24
CA ASP A 149 5.55 -21.13 -57.58
C ASP A 149 5.84 -21.07 -56.07
N LEU A 150 6.88 -20.33 -55.66
CA LEU A 150 7.21 -20.13 -54.25
C LEU A 150 6.14 -19.30 -53.54
N SER A 151 5.70 -18.20 -54.16
CA SER A 151 4.64 -17.34 -53.59
C SER A 151 3.34 -18.10 -53.39
N ASP A 152 2.96 -18.98 -54.32
CA ASP A 152 1.74 -19.78 -54.19
C ASP A 152 1.88 -20.86 -53.10
N ARG A 153 3.06 -21.46 -52.93
CA ARG A 153 3.33 -22.38 -51.80
C ARG A 153 3.27 -21.67 -50.46
N GLU A 154 3.87 -20.48 -50.35
CA GLU A 154 3.84 -19.66 -49.13
C GLU A 154 2.39 -19.31 -48.75
N ARG A 155 1.60 -18.80 -49.70
CA ARG A 155 0.17 -18.51 -49.48
C ARG A 155 -0.60 -19.76 -49.02
N SER A 156 -0.35 -20.91 -49.63
CA SER A 156 -1.03 -22.15 -49.24
C SER A 156 -0.67 -22.60 -47.82
N ALA A 157 0.59 -22.45 -47.42
CA ALA A 157 1.05 -22.78 -46.08
C ALA A 157 0.49 -21.79 -45.03
N GLU A 158 0.43 -20.50 -45.35
CA GLU A 158 -0.17 -19.49 -44.49
C GLU A 158 -1.65 -19.76 -44.22
N VAL A 159 -2.42 -20.12 -45.26
CA VAL A 159 -3.83 -20.50 -45.12
C VAL A 159 -3.98 -21.72 -44.20
N GLN A 160 -3.19 -22.77 -44.42
CA GLN A 160 -3.24 -23.97 -43.57
C GLN A 160 -2.86 -23.69 -42.11
N LEU A 161 -1.87 -22.84 -41.87
CA LEU A 161 -1.48 -22.43 -40.52
C LEU A 161 -2.57 -21.58 -39.85
N ALA A 162 -3.23 -20.70 -40.61
CA ALA A 162 -4.35 -19.91 -40.10
C ALA A 162 -5.55 -20.80 -39.72
N GLU A 163 -5.89 -21.79 -40.55
CA GLU A 163 -6.95 -22.76 -40.26
C GLU A 163 -6.65 -23.59 -39.00
N ARG A 164 -5.42 -24.10 -38.86
CA ARG A 164 -5.00 -24.83 -37.65
C ARG A 164 -5.06 -23.96 -36.39
N ARG A 165 -4.61 -22.70 -36.47
CA ARG A 165 -4.68 -21.76 -35.35
C ARG A 165 -6.13 -21.48 -34.94
N LEU A 166 -7.04 -21.33 -35.90
CA LEU A 166 -8.47 -21.14 -35.64
C LEU A 166 -9.10 -22.39 -34.99
N ALA A 167 -8.74 -23.59 -35.43
CA ALA A 167 -9.24 -24.84 -34.85
C ALA A 167 -8.79 -24.99 -33.38
N VAL A 168 -7.50 -24.82 -33.10
CA VAL A 168 -6.95 -24.88 -31.73
C VAL A 168 -7.53 -23.76 -30.86
N GLY A 169 -7.73 -22.56 -31.42
CA GLY A 169 -8.37 -21.46 -30.73
C GLY A 169 -9.80 -21.79 -30.28
N ARG A 170 -10.61 -22.42 -31.14
CA ARG A 170 -11.98 -22.85 -30.79
C ARG A 170 -12.00 -23.93 -29.71
N GLU A 171 -11.09 -24.88 -29.77
CA GLU A 171 -10.96 -25.93 -28.73
C GLU A 171 -10.60 -25.30 -27.37
N LEU A 172 -9.61 -24.39 -27.35
CA LEU A 172 -9.25 -23.63 -26.15
C LEU A 172 -10.42 -22.78 -25.61
N GLU A 173 -11.18 -22.12 -26.49
CA GLU A 173 -12.36 -21.36 -26.08
C GLU A 173 -13.45 -22.25 -25.46
N SER A 174 -13.71 -23.42 -26.05
CA SER A 174 -14.66 -24.38 -25.49
C SER A 174 -14.22 -24.91 -24.12
N TRP A 175 -12.94 -25.25 -23.98
CA TRP A 175 -12.38 -25.72 -22.71
C TRP A 175 -12.41 -24.62 -21.64
N LEU A 176 -12.04 -23.38 -22.00
CA LEU A 176 -12.13 -22.22 -21.09
C LEU A 176 -13.58 -21.92 -20.68
N ALA A 177 -14.55 -22.10 -21.59
CA ALA A 177 -15.97 -21.94 -21.27
C ALA A 177 -16.44 -23.00 -20.27
N GLU A 178 -16.04 -24.27 -20.44
CA GLU A 178 -16.34 -25.34 -19.48
C GLU A 178 -15.71 -25.08 -18.11
N GLN A 179 -14.43 -24.69 -18.06
CA GLN A 179 -13.77 -24.37 -16.78
C GLN A 179 -14.42 -23.18 -16.08
N ARG A 180 -14.83 -22.14 -16.82
CA ARG A 180 -15.59 -21.01 -16.27
C ARG A 180 -16.94 -21.45 -15.72
N GLN A 181 -17.66 -22.31 -16.43
CA GLN A 181 -18.95 -22.82 -15.96
C GLN A 181 -18.79 -23.63 -14.67
N MET A 182 -17.80 -24.52 -14.59
CA MET A 182 -17.51 -25.28 -13.38
C MET A 182 -17.15 -24.37 -12.19
N ALA A 183 -16.38 -23.32 -12.42
CA ALA A 183 -16.04 -22.35 -11.38
C ALA A 183 -17.27 -21.55 -10.90
N VAL A 184 -18.16 -21.15 -11.82
CA VAL A 184 -19.42 -20.47 -11.47
C VAL A 184 -20.32 -21.39 -10.66
N ASP A 185 -20.47 -22.66 -11.07
CA ASP A 185 -21.30 -23.62 -10.36
C ASP A 185 -20.75 -23.92 -8.94
N ALA A 186 -19.42 -23.99 -8.79
CA ALA A 186 -18.77 -24.12 -7.48
C ALA A 186 -19.05 -22.90 -6.58
N LEU A 187 -18.89 -21.68 -7.11
CA LEU A 187 -19.18 -20.45 -6.38
C LEU A 187 -20.65 -20.33 -5.98
N ASP A 188 -21.57 -20.72 -6.86
CA ASP A 188 -23.00 -20.74 -6.56
C ASP A 188 -23.34 -21.77 -5.49
N SER A 189 -22.69 -22.93 -5.49
CA SER A 189 -22.86 -23.94 -4.44
C SER A 189 -22.41 -23.43 -3.07
N GLU A 190 -21.26 -22.74 -3.01
CA GLU A 190 -20.79 -22.09 -1.78
C GLU A 190 -21.71 -20.97 -1.33
N ARG A 191 -22.19 -20.16 -2.27
CA ARG A 191 -23.11 -19.05 -1.97
C ARG A 191 -24.41 -19.57 -1.36
N ARG A 192 -24.96 -20.66 -1.90
CA ARG A 192 -26.14 -21.34 -1.32
C ARG A 192 -25.85 -21.90 0.06
N ALA A 193 -24.69 -22.54 0.25
CA ALA A 193 -24.30 -23.08 1.56
C ALA A 193 -24.13 -21.97 2.61
N ARG A 194 -23.51 -20.84 2.25
CA ARG A 194 -23.39 -19.67 3.13
C ARG A 194 -24.74 -19.05 3.44
N HIS A 195 -25.62 -18.93 2.44
CA HIS A 195 -26.97 -18.40 2.64
C HIS A 195 -27.78 -19.29 3.58
N ALA A 196 -27.69 -20.61 3.44
CA ALA A 196 -28.36 -21.56 4.33
C ALA A 196 -27.87 -21.44 5.79
N ARG A 197 -26.55 -21.30 6.00
CA ARG A 197 -25.99 -21.05 7.35
C ARG A 197 -26.46 -19.72 7.91
N TRP A 198 -26.45 -18.67 7.10
CA TRP A 198 -26.94 -17.36 7.50
C TRP A 198 -28.41 -17.40 7.93
N THR A 199 -29.27 -18.09 7.17
CA THR A 199 -30.69 -18.23 7.51
C THR A 199 -30.90 -19.02 8.81
N GLU A 200 -30.10 -20.05 9.07
CA GLU A 200 -30.19 -20.81 10.33
C GLU A 200 -29.73 -19.96 11.52
N GLU A 201 -28.66 -19.19 11.38
CA GLU A 201 -28.20 -18.25 12.41
C GLU A 201 -29.21 -17.14 12.67
N GLN A 202 -29.86 -16.60 11.63
CA GLN A 202 -30.96 -15.64 11.79
C GLN A 202 -32.14 -16.26 12.54
N ARG A 203 -32.46 -17.53 12.28
CA ARG A 203 -33.52 -18.25 13.02
C ARG A 203 -33.15 -18.41 14.49
N ARG A 204 -31.91 -18.82 14.79
CA ARG A 204 -31.40 -18.93 16.17
C ARG A 204 -31.42 -17.60 16.90
N LEU A 205 -31.05 -16.51 16.21
CA LEU A 205 -31.09 -15.16 16.77
C LEU A 205 -32.53 -14.76 17.11
N ALA A 206 -33.48 -15.01 16.21
CA ALA A 206 -34.89 -14.73 16.45
C ALA A 206 -35.46 -15.56 17.62
N GLU A 207 -35.12 -16.85 17.70
CA GLU A 207 -35.47 -17.71 18.83
C GLU A 207 -34.89 -17.17 20.14
N ALA A 208 -33.61 -16.78 20.16
CA ALA A 208 -32.97 -16.18 21.34
C ALA A 208 -33.62 -14.84 21.75
N GLN A 209 -33.99 -14.00 20.77
CA GLN A 209 -34.71 -12.75 21.03
C GLN A 209 -36.08 -13.00 21.66
N THR A 210 -36.85 -13.96 21.15
CA THR A 210 -38.15 -14.30 21.76
C THR A 210 -38.02 -14.78 23.21
N VAL A 211 -36.96 -15.53 23.53
CA VAL A 211 -36.67 -15.96 24.91
C VAL A 211 -36.26 -14.79 25.80
N LEU A 212 -35.50 -13.83 25.28
CA LEU A 212 -35.15 -12.60 26.00
C LEU A 212 -36.38 -11.74 26.26
N ASP A 213 -37.24 -11.52 25.26
CA ASP A 213 -38.48 -10.76 25.40
C ASP A 213 -39.41 -11.40 26.45
N GLN A 214 -39.51 -12.73 26.46
CA GLN A 214 -40.26 -13.46 27.49
C GLN A 214 -39.68 -13.20 28.88
N ARG A 215 -38.36 -13.30 29.06
CA ARG A 215 -37.69 -13.02 30.35
C ARG A 215 -37.86 -11.58 30.80
N GLU A 216 -37.78 -10.60 29.88
CA GLU A 216 -38.03 -9.20 30.19
C GLU A 216 -39.48 -8.97 30.64
N SER A 217 -40.44 -9.63 30.00
CA SER A 217 -41.84 -9.58 30.43
C SER A 217 -42.05 -10.19 31.83
N GLU A 218 -41.38 -11.31 32.13
CA GLU A 218 -41.41 -11.93 33.46
C GLU A 218 -40.79 -11.04 34.53
N LEU A 219 -39.65 -10.41 34.22
CA LEU A 219 -38.96 -9.49 35.14
C LEU A 219 -39.80 -8.25 35.42
N THR A 220 -40.37 -7.63 34.38
CA THR A 220 -41.26 -6.46 34.56
C THR A 220 -42.52 -6.81 35.36
N GLN A 221 -43.05 -8.02 35.19
CA GLN A 221 -44.16 -8.51 36.02
C GLN A 221 -43.74 -8.65 37.50
N ARG A 222 -42.60 -9.29 37.76
CA ARG A 222 -42.04 -9.44 39.11
C ARG A 222 -41.74 -8.10 39.78
N GLU A 223 -41.26 -7.12 39.03
CA GLU A 223 -41.03 -5.75 39.53
C GLU A 223 -42.33 -5.06 39.95
N ARG A 224 -43.40 -5.24 39.17
CA ARG A 224 -44.74 -4.72 39.54
C ARG A 224 -45.25 -5.41 40.80
N ASP A 225 -45.10 -6.73 40.89
CA ASP A 225 -45.52 -7.50 42.06
C ASP A 225 -44.76 -7.04 43.32
N LEU A 226 -43.43 -6.87 43.22
CA LEU A 226 -42.59 -6.34 44.29
C LEU A 226 -42.99 -4.93 44.71
N ARG A 227 -43.24 -4.02 43.75
CA ARG A 227 -43.75 -2.67 44.06
C ARG A 227 -45.09 -2.72 44.79
N SER A 228 -46.00 -3.60 44.36
CA SER A 228 -47.29 -3.77 45.03
C SER A 228 -47.15 -4.31 46.46
N ALA A 229 -46.15 -5.16 46.70
CA ALA A 229 -45.85 -5.69 48.03
C ALA A 229 -45.19 -4.63 48.92
N GLN A 230 -44.32 -3.79 48.35
CA GLN A 230 -43.71 -2.66 49.06
C GLN A 230 -44.74 -1.64 49.52
N LEU A 231 -45.67 -1.25 48.63
CA LEU A 231 -46.77 -0.35 48.99
C LEU A 231 -47.63 -0.94 50.11
N ARG A 232 -47.98 -2.23 50.04
CA ARG A 232 -48.70 -2.91 51.13
C ARG A 232 -47.96 -2.88 52.46
N LEU A 233 -46.64 -3.09 52.44
CA LEU A 233 -45.81 -3.02 53.65
C LEU A 233 -45.67 -1.59 54.18
N GLU A 234 -45.72 -0.57 53.33
CA GLU A 234 -45.75 0.83 53.74
C GLU A 234 -47.09 1.17 54.41
N ASP A 235 -48.21 0.77 53.81
CA ASP A 235 -49.54 0.93 54.41
C ASP A 235 -49.63 0.22 55.78
N GLU A 236 -49.19 -1.03 55.87
CA GLU A 236 -49.14 -1.78 57.14
C GLU A 236 -48.25 -1.10 58.20
N ARG A 237 -47.16 -0.46 57.78
CA ARG A 237 -46.29 0.31 58.70
C ARG A 237 -46.98 1.56 59.19
N GLU A 238 -47.69 2.29 58.34
CA GLU A 238 -48.48 3.45 58.73
C GLU A 238 -49.58 3.06 59.72
N ASP A 239 -50.29 1.96 59.46
CA ASP A 239 -51.29 1.40 60.36
C ASP A 239 -50.69 1.05 61.74
N ILE A 240 -49.51 0.41 61.77
CA ILE A 240 -48.82 0.10 63.03
C ILE A 240 -48.43 1.38 63.78
N VAL A 241 -48.01 2.44 63.08
CA VAL A 241 -47.69 3.74 63.70
C VAL A 241 -48.94 4.37 64.31
N HIS A 242 -50.06 4.35 63.59
CA HIS A 242 -51.35 4.85 64.08
C HIS A 242 -51.84 4.06 65.30
N LEU A 243 -51.76 2.72 65.26
CA LEU A 243 -52.13 1.86 66.39
C LEU A 243 -51.24 2.12 67.61
N LYS A 244 -49.93 2.31 67.42
CA LYS A 244 -49.01 2.65 68.51
C LYS A 244 -49.32 4.02 69.13
N ALA A 245 -49.67 5.01 68.31
CA ALA A 245 -50.06 6.34 68.79
C ALA A 245 -51.35 6.27 69.62
N ALA A 246 -52.37 5.57 69.13
CA ALA A 246 -53.64 5.36 69.85
C ALA A 246 -53.43 4.60 71.18
N LEU A 247 -52.57 3.58 71.20
CA LEU A 247 -52.22 2.86 72.42
C LEU A 247 -51.55 3.79 73.45
N LYS A 248 -50.63 4.65 72.99
CA LYS A 248 -49.93 5.60 73.86
C LYS A 248 -50.88 6.63 74.47
N GLU A 249 -51.87 7.09 73.70
CA GLU A 249 -52.92 8.00 74.19
C GLU A 249 -53.86 7.30 75.19
N GLN A 250 -54.21 6.04 74.96
CA GLN A 250 -54.94 5.22 75.95
C GLN A 250 -54.14 5.04 77.25
N GLN A 251 -52.82 4.82 77.16
CA GLN A 251 -51.97 4.68 78.33
C GLN A 251 -51.85 6.00 79.11
N ALA A 252 -51.67 7.13 78.42
CA ALA A 252 -51.63 8.45 79.05
C ALA A 252 -52.94 8.79 79.76
N SER A 253 -54.08 8.59 79.10
CA SER A 253 -55.40 8.83 79.71
C SER A 253 -55.72 7.87 80.87
N ARG A 254 -55.24 6.62 80.83
CA ARG A 254 -55.29 5.72 81.99
C ARG A 254 -54.40 6.22 83.13
N ALA A 255 -53.19 6.67 82.86
CA ALA A 255 -52.28 7.20 83.86
C ALA A 255 -52.86 8.44 84.55
N GLU A 256 -53.41 9.40 83.80
CA GLU A 256 -54.08 10.58 84.36
C GLU A 256 -55.29 10.21 85.25
N ARG A 257 -56.10 9.23 84.83
CA ARG A 257 -57.21 8.74 85.67
C ARG A 257 -56.72 8.10 86.96
N PHE A 258 -55.67 7.27 86.87
CA PHE A 258 -55.07 6.65 88.06
C PHE A 258 -54.45 7.69 89.00
N GLU A 259 -53.77 8.72 88.48
CA GLU A 259 -53.24 9.82 89.29
C GLU A 259 -54.37 10.66 89.92
N GLY A 260 -55.46 10.91 89.19
CA GLY A 260 -56.66 11.55 89.73
C GLY A 260 -57.32 10.76 90.87
N GLU A 261 -57.42 9.44 90.72
CA GLU A 261 -57.93 8.57 91.78
C GLU A 261 -56.98 8.53 92.98
N LEU A 262 -55.66 8.45 92.77
CA LEU A 262 -54.65 8.47 93.83
C LEU A 262 -54.65 9.80 94.58
N THR A 263 -54.76 10.93 93.89
CA THR A 263 -54.82 12.27 94.52
C THR A 263 -56.10 12.46 95.33
N SER A 264 -57.24 11.99 94.82
CA SER A 264 -58.50 11.96 95.57
C SER A 264 -58.41 11.07 96.81
N ARG A 265 -57.86 9.85 96.68
CA ARG A 265 -57.69 8.89 97.78
C ARG A 265 -56.73 9.41 98.84
N THR A 266 -55.62 10.01 98.44
CA THR A 266 -54.65 10.63 99.37
C THR A 266 -55.24 11.84 100.06
N GLY A 267 -56.01 12.69 99.36
CA GLY A 267 -56.78 13.77 99.97
C GLY A 267 -57.76 13.29 101.03
N GLN A 268 -58.52 12.22 100.75
CA GLN A 268 -59.44 11.60 101.72
C GLN A 268 -58.69 11.05 102.96
N LEU A 269 -57.57 10.38 102.75
CA LEU A 269 -56.76 9.84 103.86
C LEU A 269 -56.14 10.96 104.71
N VAL A 270 -55.70 12.06 104.09
CA VAL A 270 -55.20 13.24 104.82
C VAL A 270 -56.31 13.87 105.66
N GLN A 271 -57.52 14.02 105.12
CA GLN A 271 -58.66 14.51 105.90
C GLN A 271 -58.99 13.58 107.08
N GLN A 272 -58.99 12.27 106.87
CA GLN A 272 -59.18 11.29 107.95
C GLN A 272 -58.09 11.40 109.01
N LEU A 273 -56.82 11.57 108.62
CA LEU A 273 -55.71 11.77 109.55
C LEU A 273 -55.85 13.07 110.35
N GLU A 274 -56.32 14.15 109.74
CA GLU A 274 -56.61 15.40 110.45
C GLU A 274 -57.76 15.23 111.45
N GLU A 275 -58.82 14.51 111.09
CA GLU A 275 -59.89 14.16 112.03
C GLU A 275 -59.38 13.30 113.19
N TYR A 276 -58.54 12.30 112.92
CA TYR A 276 -57.93 11.48 113.96
C TYR A 276 -56.99 12.29 114.85
N ARG A 277 -56.22 13.23 114.28
CA ARG A 277 -55.38 14.15 115.06
C ARG A 277 -56.22 15.07 115.95
N ARG A 278 -57.33 15.60 115.46
CA ARG A 278 -58.28 16.39 116.28
C ARG A 278 -58.87 15.56 117.41
N LYS A 279 -59.26 14.31 117.14
CA LYS A 279 -59.75 13.37 118.16
C LYS A 279 -58.66 13.04 119.19
N ALA A 280 -57.42 12.83 118.76
CA ALA A 280 -56.28 12.57 119.64
C ALA A 280 -55.96 13.80 120.52
N ALA A 281 -56.01 15.01 119.98
CA ALA A 281 -55.84 16.24 120.75
C ALA A 281 -56.92 16.41 121.82
N ALA A 282 -58.19 16.15 121.48
CA ALA A 282 -59.30 16.18 122.44
C ALA A 282 -59.15 15.10 123.54
N LEU A 283 -58.67 13.91 123.19
CA LEU A 283 -58.39 12.84 124.16
C LEU A 283 -57.18 13.17 125.05
N ALA A 284 -56.15 13.82 124.52
CA ALA A 284 -55.00 14.29 125.30
C ALA A 284 -55.42 15.34 126.34
N GLU A 285 -56.25 16.30 125.93
CA GLU A 285 -56.81 17.32 126.84
C GLU A 285 -57.72 16.68 127.91
N GLY A 286 -58.47 15.64 127.54
CA GLY A 286 -59.25 14.82 128.49
C GLY A 286 -58.38 14.06 129.48
N ASN A 287 -57.27 13.47 129.03
CA ASN A 287 -56.33 12.75 129.88
C ASN A 287 -55.58 13.69 130.83
N GLU A 288 -55.27 14.91 130.42
CA GLU A 288 -54.63 15.91 131.29
C GLU A 288 -55.58 16.32 132.43
N ARG A 289 -56.89 16.45 132.15
CA ARG A 289 -57.93 16.68 133.18
C ARG A 289 -58.12 15.47 134.09
N LEU A 290 -58.01 14.25 133.57
CA LEU A 290 -58.09 13.02 134.37
C LEU A 290 -56.83 12.81 135.23
N GLY A 291 -55.64 13.18 134.73
CA GLY A 291 -54.38 13.15 135.47
C GLY A 291 -54.36 14.16 136.63
N ALA A 292 -54.93 15.35 136.44
CA ALA A 292 -55.11 16.32 137.51
C ALA A 292 -56.06 15.80 138.61
N ARG A 293 -57.14 15.09 138.22
CA ARG A 293 -58.04 14.41 139.18
C ARG A 293 -57.39 13.20 139.85
N LEU A 294 -56.60 12.42 139.14
CA LEU A 294 -55.87 11.27 139.70
C LEU A 294 -54.83 11.71 140.74
N ASN A 295 -54.15 12.84 140.55
CA ASN A 295 -53.24 13.38 141.57
C ASN A 295 -53.98 13.87 142.83
N GLU A 296 -55.22 14.37 142.71
CA GLU A 296 -56.10 14.68 143.86
C GLU A 296 -56.61 13.41 144.56
N TYR A 297 -56.81 12.30 143.83
CA TYR A 297 -57.19 11.01 144.40
C TYR A 297 -56.00 10.22 144.97
N GLU A 298 -54.79 10.35 144.41
CA GLU A 298 -53.57 9.69 144.90
C GLU A 298 -53.04 10.33 146.19
N SER A 299 -53.23 11.64 146.41
CA SER A 299 -52.95 12.24 147.73
C SER A 299 -54.01 11.88 148.78
N ALA A 300 -55.18 11.37 148.38
CA ALA A 300 -56.26 10.90 149.25
C ALA A 300 -56.26 9.38 149.47
N LEU A 301 -55.45 8.61 148.72
CA LEU A 301 -55.30 7.15 148.82
C LEU A 301 -54.02 6.69 149.53
N ALA A 302 -53.23 7.62 150.10
CA ALA A 302 -52.11 7.32 150.98
C ALA A 302 -52.52 6.97 152.44
N SER A 303 -53.82 6.80 152.72
CA SER A 303 -54.35 6.54 154.08
C SER A 303 -55.18 5.27 154.26
N LEU A 304 -55.09 4.27 153.37
CA LEU A 304 -55.66 2.92 153.49
C LEU A 304 -54.82 2.02 152.54
N GLY A 305 -54.14 0.93 152.88
CA GLY A 305 -54.36 -0.06 153.92
C GLY A 305 -54.50 -1.45 153.30
N GLY A 306 -53.39 -2.06 152.86
CA GLY A 306 -53.16 -3.52 152.84
C GLY A 306 -53.83 -4.42 151.77
N MET A 307 -53.01 -5.09 150.95
CA MET A 307 -53.30 -6.43 150.40
C MET A 307 -52.04 -7.31 150.45
N THR A 308 -52.24 -8.61 150.68
CA THR A 308 -51.30 -9.57 151.29
C THR A 308 -50.68 -10.56 150.30
N LEU A 309 -49.64 -11.25 150.79
CA LEU A 309 -48.70 -12.14 150.09
C LEU A 309 -49.31 -13.39 149.39
N GLU A 310 -50.61 -13.66 149.55
CA GLU A 310 -51.27 -14.84 148.97
C GLU A 310 -51.81 -14.59 147.54
N GLN A 311 -52.12 -13.35 147.19
CA GLN A 311 -52.58 -12.97 145.84
C GLN A 311 -51.44 -12.87 144.80
N VAL A 312 -50.19 -12.87 145.25
CA VAL A 312 -49.00 -12.90 144.38
C VAL A 312 -48.55 -14.34 144.08
N VAL A 313 -48.84 -15.29 144.97
CA VAL A 313 -48.50 -16.70 144.78
C VAL A 313 -49.40 -17.35 143.72
N GLU A 314 -50.69 -17.00 143.68
CA GLU A 314 -51.66 -17.49 142.69
C GLU A 314 -51.31 -17.04 141.25
N ARG A 315 -50.79 -15.81 141.11
CA ARG A 315 -50.36 -15.27 139.81
C ARG A 315 -49.05 -15.87 139.29
N LEU A 316 -48.15 -16.33 140.18
CA LEU A 316 -46.91 -17.00 139.81
C LEU A 316 -47.12 -18.48 139.43
N THR A 317 -48.19 -19.11 139.92
CA THR A 317 -48.56 -20.47 139.52
C THR A 317 -49.24 -20.53 138.15
N GLU A 318 -50.03 -19.52 137.77
CA GLU A 318 -50.61 -19.41 136.42
C GLU A 318 -49.53 -19.28 135.33
N LEU A 319 -48.55 -18.40 135.52
CA LEU A 319 -47.50 -18.13 134.52
C LEU A 319 -46.48 -19.27 134.36
N ARG A 320 -46.36 -20.17 135.35
CA ARG A 320 -45.52 -21.37 135.26
C ARG A 320 -46.23 -22.54 134.57
N ALA A 321 -47.55 -22.66 134.73
CA ALA A 321 -48.35 -23.65 134.00
C ALA A 321 -48.46 -23.32 132.50
N GLU A 322 -48.47 -22.03 132.15
CA GLU A 322 -48.52 -21.55 130.78
C GLU A 322 -47.19 -21.79 130.01
N ASN A 323 -46.04 -21.66 130.69
CA ASN A 323 -44.74 -21.97 130.09
C ASN A 323 -44.49 -23.48 129.88
N ALA A 324 -45.05 -24.34 130.73
CA ALA A 324 -44.93 -25.79 130.57
C ALA A 324 -45.73 -26.30 129.35
N ARG A 325 -46.90 -25.70 129.05
CA ARG A 325 -47.69 -25.98 127.84
C ARG A 325 -46.97 -25.58 126.54
N LEU A 326 -46.30 -24.43 126.52
CA LEU A 326 -45.63 -23.91 125.32
C LEU A 326 -44.36 -24.70 124.93
N LEU A 327 -43.69 -25.35 125.89
CA LEU A 327 -42.54 -26.21 125.59
C LEU A 327 -42.95 -27.58 125.04
N GLU A 328 -44.11 -28.11 125.43
CA GLU A 328 -44.65 -29.38 124.92
C GLU A 328 -45.24 -29.23 123.50
N GLU A 329 -45.77 -28.03 123.17
CA GLU A 329 -46.15 -27.65 121.80
C GLU A 329 -44.95 -27.45 120.86
N SER A 330 -43.75 -27.17 121.38
CA SER A 330 -42.54 -27.03 120.56
C SER A 330 -41.93 -28.37 120.11
N ALA A 331 -42.24 -29.47 120.81
CA ALA A 331 -41.72 -30.81 120.52
C ALA A 331 -42.56 -31.59 119.48
N THR A 332 -43.72 -31.08 119.07
CA THR A 332 -44.65 -31.72 118.13
C THR A 332 -44.90 -30.93 116.85
N ALA A 333 -43.97 -30.04 116.47
CA ALA A 333 -44.02 -29.32 115.19
C ALA A 333 -43.16 -29.98 114.09
N PRO A 334 -43.75 -30.81 113.20
CA PRO A 334 -43.23 -31.03 111.86
C PRO A 334 -43.95 -30.10 110.87
N ARG A 335 -43.20 -29.35 110.03
CA ARG A 335 -43.52 -28.95 108.62
C ARG A 335 -42.92 -27.62 108.12
N ALA A 336 -42.27 -26.80 108.94
CA ALA A 336 -41.71 -25.53 108.45
C ALA A 336 -40.50 -25.73 107.52
N ASP A 337 -39.55 -26.59 107.88
CA ASP A 337 -38.31 -26.78 107.11
C ASP A 337 -38.47 -27.64 105.85
N ALA A 338 -39.39 -28.62 105.87
CA ALA A 338 -39.68 -29.44 104.68
C ALA A 338 -40.38 -28.64 103.57
N ARG A 339 -41.28 -27.71 103.93
CA ARG A 339 -41.95 -26.83 102.95
C ARG A 339 -40.99 -25.83 102.32
N MET A 340 -40.06 -25.28 103.09
CA MET A 340 -39.05 -24.34 102.59
C MET A 340 -38.09 -25.05 101.61
N LEU A 341 -37.68 -26.29 101.93
CA LEU A 341 -36.82 -27.09 101.06
C LEU A 341 -37.53 -27.47 99.75
N GLU A 342 -38.81 -27.83 99.81
CA GLU A 342 -39.64 -28.16 98.65
C GLU A 342 -39.88 -26.92 97.76
N GLN A 343 -40.10 -25.74 98.35
CA GLN A 343 -40.19 -24.46 97.63
C GLN A 343 -38.88 -24.09 96.93
N LEU A 344 -37.73 -24.27 97.61
CA LEU A 344 -36.42 -24.01 97.00
C LEU A 344 -36.11 -24.99 95.87
N GLN A 345 -36.45 -26.28 96.02
CA GLN A 345 -36.30 -27.26 94.95
C GLN A 345 -37.17 -26.91 93.74
N GLN A 346 -38.44 -26.54 93.94
CA GLN A 346 -39.33 -26.07 92.87
C GLN A 346 -38.81 -24.81 92.17
N HIS A 347 -38.20 -23.89 92.92
CA HIS A 347 -37.63 -22.68 92.36
C HIS A 347 -36.38 -22.96 91.51
N VAL A 348 -35.53 -23.91 91.93
CA VAL A 348 -34.39 -24.36 91.13
C VAL A 348 -34.84 -25.05 89.85
N THR A 349 -35.89 -25.88 89.88
CA THR A 349 -36.45 -26.48 88.65
C THR A 349 -37.06 -25.44 87.72
N GLN A 350 -37.73 -24.42 88.25
CA GLN A 350 -38.20 -23.28 87.46
C GLN A 350 -37.05 -22.53 86.79
N LEU A 351 -36.01 -22.18 87.55
CA LEU A 351 -34.85 -21.49 87.00
C LEU A 351 -34.11 -22.32 85.94
N ILE A 352 -34.07 -23.65 86.07
CA ILE A 352 -33.51 -24.53 85.04
C ILE A 352 -34.35 -24.49 83.76
N ALA A 353 -35.68 -24.56 83.88
CA ALA A 353 -36.60 -24.48 82.74
C ALA A 353 -36.49 -23.12 82.02
N ASP A 354 -36.47 -22.03 82.78
CA ASP A 354 -36.29 -20.66 82.25
C ASP A 354 -34.95 -20.53 81.52
N ASN A 355 -33.88 -21.13 82.05
CA ASN A 355 -32.55 -21.08 81.43
C ASN A 355 -32.49 -21.92 80.16
N GLU A 356 -33.16 -23.07 80.11
CA GLU A 356 -33.29 -23.88 78.89
C GLU A 356 -34.09 -23.14 77.80
N GLU A 357 -35.15 -22.42 78.18
CA GLU A 357 -35.94 -21.59 77.27
C GLU A 357 -35.12 -20.41 76.72
N LEU A 358 -34.42 -19.68 77.59
CA LEU A 358 -33.52 -18.58 77.18
C LEU A 358 -32.37 -19.06 76.28
N VAL A 359 -31.82 -20.25 76.52
CA VAL A 359 -30.80 -20.85 75.64
C VAL A 359 -31.38 -21.19 74.28
N ARG A 360 -32.62 -21.69 74.21
CA ARG A 360 -33.33 -21.97 72.95
C ARG A 360 -33.59 -20.66 72.19
N GLU A 361 -34.13 -19.64 72.84
CA GLU A 361 -34.35 -18.31 72.24
C GLU A 361 -33.04 -17.71 71.72
N ARG A 362 -31.95 -17.81 72.48
CA ARG A 362 -30.64 -17.33 72.05
C ARG A 362 -30.13 -18.08 70.82
N GLY A 363 -30.38 -19.38 70.73
CA GLY A 363 -30.03 -20.20 69.57
C GLY A 363 -30.82 -19.81 68.31
N GLU A 364 -32.12 -19.54 68.47
CA GLU A 364 -32.99 -19.08 67.38
C GLU A 364 -32.59 -17.68 66.88
N LEU A 365 -32.35 -16.74 67.80
CA LEU A 365 -31.87 -15.39 67.48
C LEU A 365 -30.50 -15.40 66.82
N ALA A 366 -29.57 -16.25 67.27
CA ALA A 366 -28.26 -16.39 66.63
C ALA A 366 -28.38 -16.93 65.19
N SER A 367 -29.29 -17.89 64.97
CA SER A 367 -29.55 -18.45 63.64
C SER A 367 -30.28 -17.46 62.72
N ALA A 368 -31.13 -16.59 63.27
CA ALA A 368 -31.74 -15.48 62.55
C ALA A 368 -30.69 -14.44 62.14
N LEU A 369 -29.83 -14.01 63.07
CA LEU A 369 -28.75 -13.06 62.81
C LEU A 369 -27.77 -13.56 61.73
N GLN A 370 -27.44 -14.85 61.73
CA GLN A 370 -26.58 -15.45 60.72
C GLN A 370 -27.22 -15.41 59.32
N ARG A 371 -28.53 -15.68 59.22
CA ARG A 371 -29.29 -15.57 57.96
C ARG A 371 -29.33 -14.13 57.45
N ASP A 372 -29.60 -13.18 58.33
CA ASP A 372 -29.62 -11.75 57.98
C ASP A 372 -28.24 -11.28 57.49
N ARG A 373 -27.16 -11.76 58.12
CA ARG A 373 -25.79 -11.44 57.73
C ARG A 373 -25.43 -11.97 56.34
N ILE A 374 -25.88 -13.18 55.99
CA ILE A 374 -25.72 -13.74 54.64
C ILE A 374 -26.50 -12.89 53.63
N ALA A 375 -27.75 -12.54 53.93
CA ALA A 375 -28.59 -11.72 53.05
C ALA A 375 -27.99 -10.32 52.83
N VAL A 376 -27.43 -9.69 53.87
CA VAL A 376 -26.71 -8.40 53.75
C VAL A 376 -25.48 -8.54 52.87
N ASN A 377 -24.69 -9.61 53.04
CA ASN A 377 -23.48 -9.83 52.25
C ASN A 377 -23.79 -10.12 50.77
N GLU A 378 -24.84 -10.90 50.48
CA GLU A 378 -25.34 -11.10 49.12
C GLU A 378 -25.80 -9.78 48.50
N ARG A 379 -26.55 -8.97 49.23
CA ARG A 379 -26.98 -7.63 48.78
C ARG A 379 -25.79 -6.71 48.52
N GLN A 380 -24.74 -6.78 49.34
CA GLN A 380 -23.51 -6.04 49.14
C GLN A 380 -22.82 -6.47 47.83
N ASN A 381 -22.68 -7.77 47.58
CA ASN A 381 -22.13 -8.31 46.34
C ASN A 381 -22.93 -7.87 45.12
N TYR A 382 -24.27 -7.87 45.19
CA TYR A 382 -25.10 -7.40 44.08
C TYR A 382 -24.92 -5.90 43.80
N LEU A 383 -24.75 -5.07 44.84
CA LEU A 383 -24.47 -3.65 44.66
C LEU A 383 -23.10 -3.41 44.01
N GLU A 384 -22.07 -4.15 44.42
CA GLU A 384 -20.73 -4.06 43.82
C GLU A 384 -20.74 -4.48 42.34
N ILE A 385 -21.41 -5.58 42.00
CA ILE A 385 -21.57 -6.03 40.61
C ILE A 385 -22.33 -4.99 39.78
N ASN A 386 -23.42 -4.43 40.32
CA ASN A 386 -24.22 -3.44 39.60
C ASN A 386 -23.43 -2.14 39.37
N ASN A 387 -22.66 -1.70 40.37
CA ASN A 387 -21.77 -0.54 40.24
C ASN A 387 -20.70 -0.78 39.16
N TRP A 388 -20.11 -1.98 39.11
CA TRP A 388 -19.14 -2.34 38.07
C TRP A 388 -19.77 -2.36 36.68
N LEU A 389 -20.95 -2.98 36.52
CA LEU A 389 -21.68 -3.01 35.26
C LEU A 389 -22.08 -1.61 34.79
N SER A 390 -22.51 -0.74 35.70
CA SER A 390 -22.83 0.65 35.39
C SER A 390 -21.58 1.43 34.94
N ALA A 391 -20.42 1.19 35.55
CA ALA A 391 -19.16 1.81 35.13
C ALA A 391 -18.71 1.31 33.74
N ALA A 392 -18.82 0.01 33.48
CA ALA A 392 -18.49 -0.59 32.17
C ALA A 392 -19.42 -0.08 31.06
N ASN A 393 -20.72 0.00 31.33
CA ASN A 393 -21.69 0.60 30.40
C ASN A 393 -21.41 2.08 30.15
N GLY A 394 -21.00 2.82 31.19
CA GLY A 394 -20.57 4.22 31.05
C GLY A 394 -19.36 4.38 30.13
N GLN A 395 -18.34 3.52 30.27
CA GLN A 395 -17.18 3.51 29.37
C GLN A 395 -17.55 3.15 27.93
N LEU A 396 -18.41 2.14 27.74
CA LEU A 396 -18.90 1.76 26.41
C LEU A 396 -19.70 2.89 25.77
N GLN A 397 -20.56 3.57 26.52
CA GLN A 397 -21.29 4.74 26.03
C GLN A 397 -20.36 5.90 25.68
N GLN A 398 -19.29 6.14 26.45
CA GLN A 398 -18.27 7.13 26.11
C GLN A 398 -17.59 6.78 24.77
N LEU A 399 -17.11 5.55 24.61
CA LEU A 399 -16.48 5.10 23.37
C LEU A 399 -17.46 5.19 22.18
N LEU A 400 -18.72 4.81 22.38
CA LEU A 400 -19.75 4.90 21.35
C LEU A 400 -20.02 6.36 20.96
N ASN A 401 -20.09 7.25 21.95
CA ASN A 401 -20.29 8.69 21.72
C ASN A 401 -19.06 9.33 21.06
N GLU A 402 -17.84 8.91 21.40
CA GLU A 402 -16.62 9.35 20.74
C GLU A 402 -16.57 8.90 19.28
N GLU A 403 -16.89 7.63 19.00
CA GLU A 403 -16.99 7.13 17.62
C GLU A 403 -18.13 7.77 16.85
N ALA A 404 -19.29 7.98 17.47
CA ALA A 404 -20.40 8.71 16.87
C ALA A 404 -20.06 10.18 16.60
N ALA A 405 -19.29 10.83 17.50
CA ALA A 405 -18.81 12.19 17.31
C ALA A 405 -17.78 12.27 16.18
N LYS A 406 -16.86 11.29 16.07
CA LYS A 406 -15.94 11.16 14.94
C LYS A 406 -16.72 11.00 13.64
N LEU A 407 -17.65 10.04 13.57
CA LEU A 407 -18.50 9.80 12.40
C LEU A 407 -19.32 11.04 12.01
N ASN A 408 -19.89 11.74 12.97
CA ASN A 408 -20.62 12.99 12.73
C ASN A 408 -19.70 14.11 12.26
N ALA A 409 -18.47 14.20 12.77
CA ALA A 409 -17.47 15.15 12.28
C ALA A 409 -17.04 14.81 10.84
N THR A 410 -16.86 13.52 10.50
CA THR A 410 -16.58 13.09 9.11
C THR A 410 -17.78 13.33 8.19
N ALA A 411 -19.00 13.08 8.66
CA ALA A 411 -20.23 13.33 7.91
C ALA A 411 -20.52 14.84 7.72
N GLN A 412 -20.18 15.67 8.71
CA GLN A 412 -20.23 17.14 8.59
C GLN A 412 -19.11 17.66 7.68
N ALA A 413 -17.90 17.07 7.71
CA ALA A 413 -16.88 17.37 6.71
C ALA A 413 -17.32 16.96 5.28
N GLY A 414 -18.12 15.90 5.15
CA GLY A 414 -18.82 15.57 3.90
C GLY A 414 -19.88 16.59 3.48
N LYS A 415 -20.44 17.38 4.42
CA LYS A 415 -21.32 18.51 4.12
C LYS A 415 -20.55 19.77 3.68
N ASP A 416 -19.30 19.93 4.10
CA ASP A 416 -18.39 20.99 3.63
C ASP A 416 -17.86 20.76 2.21
N GLY A 417 -18.22 19.64 1.57
CA GLY A 417 -18.38 19.56 0.11
C GLY A 417 -17.19 19.02 -0.69
N HIS A 418 -16.09 18.58 -0.07
CA HIS A 418 -14.95 17.96 -0.78
C HIS A 418 -14.84 16.46 -0.49
N VAL A 419 -14.68 15.66 -1.52
CA VAL A 419 -14.52 14.20 -1.38
C VAL A 419 -13.15 13.80 -0.85
N PHE A 420 -12.15 14.63 -1.04
CA PHE A 420 -10.77 14.40 -0.58
C PHE A 420 -10.40 15.45 0.49
N PRO A 421 -10.86 15.26 1.74
CA PRO A 421 -10.69 16.27 2.78
C PRO A 421 -9.22 16.53 3.14
N ALA A 422 -8.35 15.51 3.11
CA ALA A 422 -6.94 15.69 3.42
C ALA A 422 -6.22 16.44 2.29
N CYS A 423 -6.51 16.09 1.03
CA CYS A 423 -5.94 16.76 -0.13
C CYS A 423 -6.38 18.24 -0.22
N ALA A 424 -7.67 18.51 -0.01
CA ALA A 424 -8.19 19.89 0.00
C ALA A 424 -7.57 20.75 1.10
N ARG A 425 -7.20 20.17 2.24
CA ARG A 425 -6.44 20.88 3.29
C ARG A 425 -5.01 21.20 2.83
N MET A 426 -4.35 20.26 2.14
CA MET A 426 -3.00 20.44 1.61
C MET A 426 -2.93 21.54 0.54
N ASP A 427 -3.98 21.73 -0.26
CA ASP A 427 -4.04 22.84 -1.23
C ASP A 427 -3.92 24.20 -0.52
N ARG A 428 -4.51 24.34 0.66
CA ARG A 428 -4.44 25.57 1.47
C ARG A 428 -3.09 25.72 2.19
N GLU A 429 -2.55 24.62 2.71
CA GLU A 429 -1.32 24.62 3.51
C GLU A 429 -0.05 24.75 2.63
N PHE A 430 -0.04 24.09 1.48
CA PHE A 430 1.14 23.94 0.60
C PHE A 430 0.94 24.59 -0.79
N GLY A 431 -0.09 25.41 -0.95
CA GLY A 431 -0.39 26.14 -2.18
C GLY A 431 0.64 27.22 -2.54
N THR A 432 1.52 27.60 -1.60
CA THR A 432 2.57 28.61 -1.84
C THR A 432 3.89 27.94 -2.21
N PRO A 433 4.53 28.29 -3.34
CA PRO A 433 5.85 27.79 -3.70
C PRO A 433 6.91 28.14 -2.65
N LEU A 434 7.77 27.18 -2.32
CA LEU A 434 8.93 27.41 -1.45
C LEU A 434 10.19 27.61 -2.30
N PRO A 435 11.08 28.56 -1.96
CA PRO A 435 12.31 28.82 -2.71
C PRO A 435 13.20 27.57 -2.86
N SER A 436 13.77 27.36 -4.05
CA SER A 436 14.66 26.23 -4.39
C SER A 436 15.88 26.64 -5.25
N ASP A 437 16.23 27.92 -5.24
CA ASP A 437 17.25 28.53 -6.12
C ASP A 437 18.71 28.39 -5.67
N ALA A 438 19.00 27.47 -4.75
CA ALA A 438 20.36 27.25 -4.27
C ALA A 438 21.29 26.80 -5.41
N PRO A 439 22.50 27.39 -5.56
CA PRO A 439 23.45 26.99 -6.59
C PRO A 439 23.79 25.51 -6.41
N MET A 440 23.84 24.76 -7.52
CA MET A 440 24.16 23.35 -7.47
C MET A 440 25.66 23.18 -7.21
N PRO A 441 26.06 22.53 -6.10
CA PRO A 441 27.47 22.23 -5.86
C PRO A 441 27.93 21.14 -6.82
N GLY A 442 29.22 21.12 -7.18
CA GLY A 442 29.76 20.06 -8.04
C GLY A 442 29.41 18.67 -7.50
N MET A 443 29.17 17.71 -8.39
CA MET A 443 28.69 16.36 -8.00
C MET A 443 29.52 15.69 -6.88
N PRO A 444 30.86 15.76 -6.86
CA PRO A 444 31.65 15.22 -5.76
C PRO A 444 31.42 15.96 -4.43
N ASP A 445 31.23 17.29 -4.48
CA ASP A 445 30.95 18.13 -3.31
C ASP A 445 29.54 17.86 -2.77
N LEU A 446 28.56 17.65 -3.67
CA LEU A 446 27.22 17.23 -3.30
C LEU A 446 27.24 15.93 -2.49
N VAL A 447 27.98 14.91 -2.95
CA VAL A 447 28.08 13.63 -2.22
C VAL A 447 28.74 13.82 -0.84
N ARG A 448 29.78 14.66 -0.74
CA ARG A 448 30.41 14.98 0.56
C ARG A 448 29.45 15.76 1.47
N GLN A 449 28.67 16.69 0.93
CA GLN A 449 27.65 17.41 1.69
C GLN A 449 26.56 16.46 2.18
N VAL A 450 26.06 15.57 1.32
CA VAL A 450 25.08 14.54 1.70
C VAL A 450 25.63 13.66 2.81
N GLN A 451 26.87 13.18 2.69
CA GLN A 451 27.53 12.39 3.74
C GLN A 451 27.60 13.16 5.06
N ALA A 452 28.00 14.42 5.01
CA ALA A 452 28.16 15.28 6.18
C ALA A 452 26.82 15.54 6.88
N VAL A 453 25.76 15.84 6.12
CA VAL A 453 24.41 16.04 6.65
C VAL A 453 23.87 14.76 7.28
N ILE A 454 24.01 13.61 6.61
CA ILE A 454 23.57 12.31 7.15
C ILE A 454 24.30 12.02 8.47
N ARG A 455 25.61 12.27 8.52
CA ARG A 455 26.42 12.05 9.73
C ARG A 455 26.00 12.95 10.88
N GLN A 456 25.75 14.23 10.61
CA GLN A 456 25.39 15.22 11.63
C GLN A 456 23.94 15.08 12.12
N LYS A 457 22.99 14.84 11.23
CA LYS A 457 21.54 14.86 11.54
C LYS A 457 20.99 13.48 11.90
N ALA A 458 21.46 12.42 11.25
CA ALA A 458 20.96 11.06 11.47
C ALA A 458 21.93 10.19 12.29
N GLY A 459 23.16 10.64 12.54
CA GLY A 459 24.18 9.85 13.25
C GLY A 459 24.70 8.64 12.46
N LEU A 460 24.22 8.44 11.23
CA LEU A 460 24.58 7.33 10.35
C LEU A 460 25.85 7.68 9.56
N SER A 461 26.67 6.67 9.27
CA SER A 461 27.91 6.86 8.50
C SER A 461 27.88 5.97 7.28
N TYR A 462 27.92 6.57 6.09
CA TYR A 462 28.00 5.84 4.83
C TYR A 462 29.29 6.17 4.12
N ARG A 463 29.82 5.23 3.32
CA ARG A 463 30.99 5.50 2.48
C ARG A 463 30.59 6.45 1.36
N LEU A 464 31.54 7.23 0.85
CA LEU A 464 31.27 8.09 -0.31
C LEU A 464 30.81 7.26 -1.51
N SER A 465 31.41 6.08 -1.73
CA SER A 465 31.00 5.13 -2.77
C SER A 465 29.50 4.79 -2.69
N ASP A 466 29.00 4.40 -1.51
CA ASP A 466 27.60 4.01 -1.33
C ASP A 466 26.65 5.18 -1.68
N LEU A 467 27.02 6.41 -1.31
CA LEU A 467 26.23 7.61 -1.59
C LEU A 467 26.32 8.05 -3.06
N ARG A 468 27.46 7.85 -3.74
CA ARG A 468 27.56 8.05 -5.21
C ARG A 468 26.60 7.12 -5.94
N LEU A 469 26.55 5.84 -5.54
CA LEU A 469 25.64 4.87 -6.13
C LEU A 469 24.18 5.27 -5.91
N VAL A 470 23.81 5.77 -4.73
CA VAL A 470 22.45 6.29 -4.48
C VAL A 470 22.11 7.47 -5.40
N LEU A 471 23.04 8.43 -5.54
CA LEU A 471 22.86 9.60 -6.39
C LEU A 471 22.73 9.21 -7.86
N ALA A 472 23.58 8.31 -8.35
CA ALA A 472 23.49 7.75 -9.70
C ALA A 472 22.21 6.92 -9.88
N GLY A 473 21.78 6.21 -8.84
CA GLY A 473 20.51 5.47 -8.82
C GLY A 473 19.31 6.39 -9.03
N MET A 474 19.36 7.64 -8.53
CA MET A 474 18.31 8.64 -8.78
C MET A 474 18.22 9.09 -10.24
N ALA A 475 19.33 9.03 -10.99
CA ALA A 475 19.34 9.32 -12.43
C ALA A 475 18.80 8.14 -13.25
N MET A 476 19.07 6.92 -12.81
CA MET A 476 18.70 5.66 -13.49
C MET A 476 17.25 5.20 -13.24
N SER A 477 16.73 5.41 -12.02
CA SER A 477 15.41 4.94 -11.65
C SER A 477 14.73 5.86 -10.65
N ARG A 478 13.40 5.78 -10.62
CA ARG A 478 12.54 6.44 -9.63
C ARG A 478 12.09 5.50 -8.52
N LEU A 479 12.43 4.22 -8.61
CA LEU A 479 12.18 3.21 -7.60
C LEU A 479 13.52 2.72 -7.05
N HIS A 480 13.70 2.83 -5.74
CA HIS A 480 14.90 2.42 -5.02
C HIS A 480 14.53 1.35 -4.01
N LEU A 481 15.33 0.29 -3.91
CA LEU A 481 15.18 -0.77 -2.93
C LEU A 481 16.41 -0.78 -2.03
N PHE A 482 16.21 -0.45 -0.76
CA PHE A 482 17.24 -0.50 0.26
C PHE A 482 17.09 -1.80 1.04
N GLN A 483 18.07 -2.69 0.88
CA GLN A 483 18.07 -4.00 1.48
C GLN A 483 19.19 -4.16 2.50
N GLY A 484 18.97 -5.03 3.47
CA GLY A 484 19.93 -5.35 4.52
C GLY A 484 19.22 -5.92 5.73
N ILE A 485 19.97 -6.29 6.77
CA ILE A 485 19.36 -6.78 8.02
C ILE A 485 18.57 -5.68 8.74
N SER A 486 17.69 -6.07 9.66
CA SER A 486 16.96 -5.10 10.48
C SER A 486 17.90 -4.22 11.34
N GLY A 487 17.50 -2.96 11.58
CA GLY A 487 18.22 -2.05 12.48
C GLY A 487 19.44 -1.30 11.91
N ILE A 488 19.79 -1.46 10.63
CA ILE A 488 20.95 -0.77 10.01
C ILE A 488 20.65 0.66 9.52
N GLY A 489 19.47 1.21 9.80
CA GLY A 489 19.13 2.58 9.42
C GLY A 489 18.68 2.78 7.96
N LYS A 490 18.08 1.77 7.32
CA LYS A 490 17.54 1.86 5.93
C LYS A 490 16.55 3.03 5.76
N THR A 491 15.53 3.08 6.61
CA THR A 491 14.54 4.17 6.67
C THR A 491 15.17 5.49 7.11
N GLY A 492 16.24 5.41 7.92
CA GLY A 492 17.04 6.55 8.36
C GLY A 492 17.79 7.21 7.19
N LEU A 493 18.41 6.43 6.31
CA LEU A 493 19.08 6.91 5.10
C LEU A 493 18.09 7.67 4.20
N ALA A 494 16.90 7.10 3.96
CA ALA A 494 15.88 7.73 3.13
C ALA A 494 15.45 9.11 3.68
N ARG A 495 15.21 9.22 4.99
CA ARG A 495 14.92 10.50 5.66
C ARG A 495 16.10 11.47 5.57
N ALA A 496 17.31 10.97 5.78
CA ALA A 496 18.51 11.79 5.78
C ALA A 496 18.87 12.33 4.39
N LEU A 497 18.55 11.59 3.31
CA LEU A 497 18.63 12.07 1.93
C LEU A 497 17.74 13.29 1.71
N ALA A 498 16.47 13.26 2.16
CA ALA A 498 15.56 14.39 2.03
C ALA A 498 16.10 15.66 2.71
N ILE A 499 16.64 15.51 3.93
CA ILE A 499 17.30 16.60 4.65
C ILE A 499 18.51 17.10 3.87
N ALA A 500 19.32 16.22 3.28
CA ALA A 500 20.50 16.59 2.51
C ALA A 500 20.16 17.38 1.22
N PHE A 501 19.02 17.10 0.58
CA PHE A 501 18.50 17.90 -0.54
C PHE A 501 17.81 19.21 -0.09
N GLY A 502 17.83 19.51 1.21
CA GLY A 502 17.43 20.79 1.80
C GLY A 502 15.97 20.90 2.22
N SER A 503 15.29 19.77 2.45
CA SER A 503 13.89 19.77 2.92
C SER A 503 13.59 18.53 3.78
N ASP A 504 13.45 18.74 5.09
CA ASP A 504 13.01 17.70 6.04
C ASP A 504 11.55 17.28 5.83
N THR A 505 10.73 18.16 5.26
CA THR A 505 9.33 17.92 4.90
C THR A 505 9.16 17.25 3.53
N SER A 506 10.23 17.07 2.75
CA SER A 506 10.20 16.36 1.46
C SER A 506 10.30 14.84 1.58
N VAL A 507 9.96 14.27 2.74
CA VAL A 507 9.89 12.82 2.93
C VAL A 507 8.57 12.41 3.59
N ALA A 508 8.01 11.31 3.14
CA ALA A 508 6.88 10.65 3.79
C ALA A 508 7.22 9.18 3.99
N VAL A 509 6.97 8.66 5.18
CA VAL A 509 7.19 7.24 5.50
C VAL A 509 5.84 6.56 5.63
N VAL A 510 5.61 5.56 4.81
CA VAL A 510 4.39 4.78 4.72
C VAL A 510 4.72 3.36 5.20
N PRO A 511 4.28 2.96 6.41
CA PRO A 511 4.52 1.62 6.93
C PRO A 511 3.62 0.62 6.20
N VAL A 512 4.22 -0.31 5.47
CA VAL A 512 3.48 -1.38 4.78
C VAL A 512 2.95 -2.35 5.82
N GLN A 513 1.68 -2.75 5.68
CA GLN A 513 1.06 -3.71 6.59
C GLN A 513 1.11 -5.13 6.03
N ALA A 514 1.09 -6.11 6.93
CA ALA A 514 0.92 -7.51 6.57
C ALA A 514 -0.47 -7.72 5.97
N GLY A 515 -0.54 -8.37 4.81
CA GLY A 515 -1.80 -8.73 4.16
C GLY A 515 -2.32 -7.74 3.13
N TRP A 516 -1.54 -6.70 2.77
CA TRP A 516 -1.84 -5.87 1.61
C TRP A 516 -1.80 -6.71 0.32
N ARG A 517 -2.89 -6.68 -0.43
CA ARG A 517 -3.08 -7.50 -1.64
C ARG A 517 -3.54 -6.66 -2.83
N ASP A 518 -4.23 -5.56 -2.59
CA ASP A 518 -4.83 -4.78 -3.65
C ASP A 518 -4.27 -3.35 -3.69
N PRO A 519 -4.28 -2.68 -4.87
CA PRO A 519 -3.87 -1.27 -4.96
C PRO A 519 -4.65 -0.33 -4.04
N GLN A 520 -5.86 -0.71 -3.62
CA GLN A 520 -6.67 0.06 -2.67
C GLN A 520 -6.04 0.10 -1.27
N ASP A 521 -5.31 -0.94 -0.86
CA ASP A 521 -4.61 -0.95 0.43
C ASP A 521 -3.53 0.13 0.48
N LEU A 522 -2.89 0.40 -0.67
CA LEU A 522 -1.91 1.45 -0.83
C LEU A 522 -2.55 2.82 -1.06
N MET A 523 -3.53 2.92 -1.96
CA MET A 523 -4.08 4.20 -2.42
C MET A 523 -5.19 4.74 -1.51
N GLY A 524 -5.79 3.90 -0.68
CA GLY A 524 -7.04 4.19 0.01
C GLY A 524 -8.26 3.78 -0.80
N TYR A 525 -9.44 4.03 -0.25
CA TYR A 525 -10.70 3.62 -0.84
C TYR A 525 -11.78 4.70 -0.72
N TYR A 526 -12.70 4.71 -1.67
CA TYR A 526 -13.88 5.56 -1.63
C TYR A 526 -15.01 4.88 -0.86
N ASN A 527 -15.50 5.51 0.21
CA ASN A 527 -16.72 5.07 0.87
C ASN A 527 -17.95 5.72 0.22
N SER A 528 -18.80 4.89 -0.37
CA SER A 528 -20.04 5.33 -1.02
C SER A 528 -21.11 5.84 -0.05
N PHE A 529 -21.07 5.41 1.22
CA PHE A 529 -21.99 5.87 2.26
C PHE A 529 -21.65 7.29 2.72
N ASP A 530 -20.38 7.51 3.10
CA ASP A 530 -19.89 8.81 3.56
C ASP A 530 -19.67 9.79 2.40
N ARG A 531 -19.57 9.29 1.16
CA ARG A 531 -19.15 10.03 -0.05
C ARG A 531 -17.78 10.69 0.09
N VAL A 532 -16.92 10.10 0.91
CA VAL A 532 -15.56 10.56 1.19
C VAL A 532 -14.58 9.49 0.74
N PHE A 533 -13.47 9.92 0.17
CA PHE A 533 -12.33 9.06 -0.09
C PHE A 533 -11.44 9.02 1.14
N TYR A 534 -11.24 7.84 1.72
CA TYR A 534 -10.32 7.65 2.84
C TYR A 534 -8.90 7.63 2.29
N GLU A 535 -8.22 8.78 2.27
CA GLU A 535 -6.87 8.89 1.74
C GLU A 535 -5.88 8.15 2.64
N SER A 536 -5.10 7.25 2.05
CA SER A 536 -3.96 6.64 2.73
C SER A 536 -2.80 7.64 2.91
N GLU A 537 -1.84 7.32 3.76
CA GLU A 537 -0.61 8.11 3.90
C GLU A 537 0.18 8.19 2.59
N PHE A 538 0.12 7.15 1.75
CA PHE A 538 0.72 7.16 0.42
C PHE A 538 0.05 8.19 -0.49
N THR A 539 -1.27 8.21 -0.55
CA THR A 539 -2.02 9.15 -1.40
C THR A 539 -1.82 10.59 -0.92
N LYS A 540 -1.83 10.82 0.39
CA LYS A 540 -1.49 12.12 0.99
C LYS A 540 -0.08 12.56 0.62
N ALA A 541 0.90 11.65 0.68
CA ALA A 541 2.29 11.95 0.33
C ALA A 541 2.45 12.30 -1.16
N LEU A 542 1.82 11.52 -2.03
CA LEU A 542 1.87 11.74 -3.48
C LEU A 542 1.16 13.05 -3.87
N TYR A 543 0.05 13.38 -3.20
CA TYR A 543 -0.63 14.66 -3.34
C TYR A 543 0.25 15.83 -2.86
N ARG A 544 0.85 15.71 -1.67
CA ARG A 544 1.76 16.72 -1.12
C ARG A 544 2.93 17.01 -2.06
N ALA A 545 3.50 15.98 -2.68
CA ALA A 545 4.59 16.14 -3.63
C ALA A 545 4.23 16.95 -4.89
N GLN A 546 2.94 17.00 -5.26
CA GLN A 546 2.43 17.79 -6.38
C GLN A 546 2.16 19.26 -6.02
N CYS A 547 2.00 19.56 -4.72
CA CYS A 547 1.70 20.90 -4.26
C CYS A 547 2.81 21.89 -4.65
N PRO A 548 2.49 23.16 -4.95
CA PRO A 548 3.47 24.17 -5.36
C PRO A 548 4.68 24.28 -4.45
N ALA A 549 4.51 24.09 -3.13
CA ALA A 549 5.61 24.08 -2.16
C ALA A 549 6.70 23.02 -2.45
N PHE A 550 6.34 21.88 -3.04
CA PHE A 550 7.21 20.72 -3.21
C PHE A 550 7.50 20.34 -4.66
N LYS A 551 6.75 20.88 -5.62
CA LYS A 551 6.83 20.51 -7.04
C LYS A 551 8.26 20.60 -7.63
N ASP A 552 9.02 21.60 -7.22
CA ASP A 552 10.36 21.89 -7.75
C ASP A 552 11.51 21.32 -6.90
N ARG A 553 11.27 20.33 -6.03
CA ARG A 553 12.33 19.70 -5.20
C ARG A 553 12.15 18.19 -5.11
N PRO A 554 13.22 17.40 -4.93
CA PRO A 554 13.10 15.97 -4.72
C PRO A 554 12.21 15.64 -3.52
N PHE A 555 11.31 14.68 -3.71
CA PHE A 555 10.39 14.19 -2.71
C PHE A 555 10.50 12.68 -2.60
N PHE A 556 10.67 12.16 -1.40
CA PHE A 556 10.91 10.74 -1.15
C PHE A 556 9.70 10.12 -0.45
N ILE A 557 9.11 9.10 -1.07
CA ILE A 557 8.05 8.29 -0.46
C ILE A 557 8.67 6.95 -0.07
N VAL A 558 8.81 6.73 1.23
CA VAL A 558 9.45 5.54 1.80
C VAL A 558 8.39 4.52 2.15
N LEU A 559 8.35 3.39 1.44
CA LEU A 559 7.56 2.22 1.79
C LEU A 559 8.38 1.38 2.78
N ASP A 560 8.07 1.52 4.06
CA ASP A 560 8.81 0.84 5.12
C ASP A 560 8.37 -0.62 5.21
N GLU A 561 9.35 -1.53 5.26
CA GLU A 561 9.14 -2.98 5.20
C GLU A 561 8.29 -3.39 4.00
N MET A 562 8.66 -2.88 2.83
CA MET A 562 7.95 -3.11 1.56
C MET A 562 7.71 -4.60 1.30
N ASN A 563 8.61 -5.47 1.74
CA ASN A 563 8.55 -6.93 1.57
C ASN A 563 7.75 -7.69 2.63
N LEU A 564 7.05 -7.00 3.53
CA LEU A 564 6.09 -7.60 4.46
C LEU A 564 4.83 -8.14 3.74
N SER A 565 4.54 -7.58 2.56
CA SER A 565 3.49 -8.02 1.64
C SER A 565 4.05 -8.10 0.21
N HIS A 566 3.32 -8.73 -0.72
CA HIS A 566 3.72 -8.90 -2.12
C HIS A 566 3.64 -7.57 -2.92
N PRO A 567 4.76 -6.88 -3.21
CA PRO A 567 4.68 -5.55 -3.80
C PRO A 567 4.19 -5.56 -5.24
N GLU A 568 4.42 -6.66 -5.96
CA GLU A 568 3.84 -6.88 -7.28
C GLU A 568 2.30 -6.88 -7.30
N GLN A 569 1.63 -7.04 -6.17
CA GLN A 569 0.17 -7.02 -6.06
C GLN A 569 -0.31 -5.58 -5.73
N TYR A 570 0.01 -5.07 -4.54
CA TYR A 570 -0.48 -3.77 -4.08
C TYR A 570 0.19 -2.57 -4.77
N PHE A 571 1.46 -2.71 -5.19
CA PHE A 571 2.24 -1.64 -5.85
C PHE A 571 2.18 -1.73 -7.39
N SER A 572 1.41 -2.68 -7.94
CA SER A 572 1.27 -2.93 -9.39
C SER A 572 0.89 -1.69 -10.19
N GLY A 573 -0.08 -0.90 -9.69
CA GLY A 573 -0.52 0.34 -10.33
C GLY A 573 0.61 1.35 -10.50
N VAL A 574 1.45 1.51 -9.49
CA VAL A 574 2.62 2.41 -9.51
C VAL A 574 3.69 1.89 -10.45
N LEU A 575 3.99 0.58 -10.42
CA LEU A 575 4.94 -0.03 -11.35
C LEU A 575 4.50 0.12 -12.81
N SER A 576 3.20 0.01 -13.07
CA SER A 576 2.62 0.20 -14.40
C SER A 576 2.72 1.66 -14.85
N ALA A 577 2.32 2.59 -13.98
CA ALA A 577 2.39 4.01 -14.27
C ALA A 577 3.83 4.49 -14.51
N LEU A 578 4.80 4.03 -13.71
CA LEU A 578 6.23 4.36 -13.90
C LEU A 578 6.83 3.85 -15.23
N ALA A 579 6.18 2.89 -15.90
CA ALA A 579 6.63 2.45 -17.23
C ALA A 579 6.18 3.41 -18.35
N ILE A 580 5.20 4.27 -18.08
CA ILE A 580 4.66 5.24 -19.03
C ILE A 580 5.52 6.52 -18.94
N LYS A 581 6.17 6.89 -20.04
CA LYS A 581 7.05 8.08 -20.09
C LYS A 581 6.27 9.40 -20.05
N ASP A 582 5.05 9.43 -20.59
CA ASP A 582 4.25 10.66 -20.69
C ASP A 582 3.18 10.70 -19.60
N ARG A 583 3.34 11.64 -18.65
CA ARG A 583 2.40 11.96 -17.55
C ARG A 583 1.82 10.71 -16.86
N PRO A 584 2.61 9.96 -16.07
CA PRO A 584 2.14 8.80 -15.34
C PRO A 584 1.00 9.16 -14.37
N ARG A 585 -0.10 8.39 -14.42
CA ARG A 585 -1.30 8.60 -13.58
C ARG A 585 -1.70 7.32 -12.87
N LEU A 586 -2.28 7.48 -11.69
CA LEU A 586 -2.84 6.42 -10.87
C LEU A 586 -4.34 6.62 -10.73
N ALA A 587 -5.13 5.58 -11.01
CA ALA A 587 -6.56 5.62 -10.79
C ALA A 587 -6.86 5.55 -9.28
N LEU A 588 -7.60 6.53 -8.77
CA LEU A 588 -8.12 6.58 -7.40
C LEU A 588 -9.52 5.97 -7.35
N THR A 589 -10.39 6.34 -8.30
CA THR A 589 -11.78 5.89 -8.37
C THR A 589 -12.14 5.51 -9.79
N THR A 590 -13.12 4.61 -9.94
CA THR A 590 -13.62 4.16 -11.26
C THR A 590 -14.57 5.16 -11.90
N ALA A 591 -15.12 6.09 -11.12
CA ALA A 591 -16.06 7.10 -11.57
C ALA A 591 -15.64 8.49 -11.06
N PRO A 592 -15.85 9.56 -11.86
CA PRO A 592 -15.48 10.91 -11.49
C PRO A 592 -16.25 11.36 -10.27
N VAL A 593 -15.51 11.86 -9.29
CA VAL A 593 -16.12 12.34 -8.05
C VAL A 593 -16.45 13.83 -8.13
N ARG A 594 -17.50 14.25 -7.43
CA ARG A 594 -17.92 15.65 -7.36
C ARG A 594 -16.93 16.47 -6.51
N ASN A 595 -16.60 17.67 -6.96
CA ASN A 595 -15.71 18.60 -6.26
C ASN A 595 -14.37 17.95 -5.81
N PRO A 596 -13.59 17.41 -6.76
CA PRO A 596 -12.28 16.84 -6.45
C PRO A 596 -11.32 17.95 -5.99
N ALA A 597 -10.27 17.58 -5.24
CA ALA A 597 -9.21 18.53 -4.90
C ALA A 597 -8.45 18.98 -6.17
N ASP A 598 -7.82 20.15 -6.13
CA ASP A 598 -7.35 20.87 -7.33
C ASP A 598 -6.36 20.05 -8.19
N LEU A 599 -5.55 19.21 -7.56
CA LEU A 599 -4.52 18.41 -8.24
C LEU A 599 -5.00 17.01 -8.66
N ILE A 600 -6.28 16.68 -8.44
CA ILE A 600 -6.88 15.42 -8.92
C ILE A 600 -7.38 15.60 -10.35
N ILE A 601 -6.84 14.78 -11.25
CA ILE A 601 -7.15 14.81 -12.67
C ILE A 601 -8.48 14.13 -12.93
N ASP A 602 -9.38 14.83 -13.63
CA ASP A 602 -10.71 14.34 -14.07
C ASP A 602 -11.55 13.75 -12.92
N GLY A 603 -11.27 14.15 -11.67
CA GLY A 603 -11.92 13.62 -10.47
C GLY A 603 -11.75 12.11 -10.23
N THR A 604 -10.78 11.48 -10.91
CA THR A 604 -10.58 10.02 -10.91
C THR A 604 -9.11 9.59 -10.77
N HIS A 605 -8.16 10.45 -11.15
CA HIS A 605 -6.76 10.07 -11.25
C HIS A 605 -5.84 11.02 -10.46
N LEU A 606 -4.74 10.48 -9.95
CA LEU A 606 -3.66 11.23 -9.32
C LEU A 606 -2.41 11.13 -10.19
N ALA A 607 -1.73 12.24 -10.48
CA ALA A 607 -0.47 12.18 -11.21
C ALA A 607 0.65 11.66 -10.31
N ILE A 608 1.63 10.95 -10.90
CA ILE A 608 2.92 10.71 -10.26
C ILE A 608 3.84 11.84 -10.71
N PRO A 609 4.06 12.89 -9.89
CA PRO A 609 4.86 14.02 -10.31
C PRO A 609 6.32 13.60 -10.44
N GLU A 610 7.04 14.25 -11.35
CA GLU A 610 8.40 13.89 -11.73
C GLU A 610 9.46 14.06 -10.62
N ASN A 611 9.13 14.79 -9.58
CA ASN A 611 9.97 15.04 -8.41
C ASN A 611 9.92 13.91 -7.35
N VAL A 612 9.14 12.86 -7.55
CA VAL A 612 8.97 11.77 -6.57
C VAL A 612 9.90 10.59 -6.85
N TRP A 613 10.61 10.14 -5.81
CA TRP A 613 11.31 8.86 -5.75
C TRP A 613 10.66 7.95 -4.71
N PHE A 614 10.36 6.72 -5.09
CA PHE A 614 9.84 5.69 -4.21
C PHE A 614 11.01 4.88 -3.63
N ILE A 615 11.09 4.77 -2.31
CA ILE A 615 12.13 4.00 -1.62
C ILE A 615 11.46 2.86 -0.85
N GLY A 616 11.63 1.63 -1.30
CA GLY A 616 11.24 0.44 -0.54
C GLY A 616 12.35 0.01 0.40
N THR A 617 12.08 -0.12 1.69
CA THR A 617 13.01 -0.80 2.61
C THR A 617 12.65 -2.27 2.68
N ALA A 618 13.64 -3.15 2.64
CA ALA A 618 13.42 -4.59 2.79
C ALA A 618 14.43 -5.23 3.75
N ASN A 619 13.92 -6.21 4.49
CA ASN A 619 14.71 -7.09 5.34
C ASN A 619 15.10 -8.34 4.54
N HIS A 620 16.28 -8.91 4.80
CA HIS A 620 16.73 -10.17 4.16
C HIS A 620 16.33 -11.43 4.96
N ASP A 621 15.37 -11.32 5.88
CA ASP A 621 15.02 -12.40 6.81
C ASP A 621 14.09 -13.43 6.14
N GLU A 622 14.22 -14.72 6.54
CA GLU A 622 13.48 -15.88 6.00
C GLU A 622 11.94 -15.74 6.11
N THR A 623 11.47 -14.84 6.96
CA THR A 623 10.04 -14.56 7.21
C THR A 623 9.42 -13.59 6.20
N THR A 624 10.19 -13.08 5.25
CA THR A 624 9.73 -12.05 4.29
C THR A 624 9.61 -12.58 2.87
N VAL A 625 8.69 -11.99 2.10
CA VAL A 625 8.47 -12.38 0.71
C VAL A 625 9.60 -11.80 -0.15
N GLY A 626 10.32 -12.64 -0.89
CA GLY A 626 11.28 -12.16 -1.89
C GLY A 626 10.57 -11.40 -3.03
N PHE A 627 11.09 -10.25 -3.45
CA PHE A 627 10.45 -9.53 -4.56
C PHE A 627 10.63 -10.27 -5.89
N ALA A 628 9.63 -10.17 -6.77
CA ALA A 628 9.70 -10.70 -8.12
C ALA A 628 10.77 -10.00 -8.98
N ASP A 629 11.36 -10.71 -9.94
CA ASP A 629 12.38 -10.19 -10.87
C ASP A 629 11.92 -8.92 -11.59
N LYS A 630 10.63 -8.83 -11.94
CA LYS A 630 10.05 -7.66 -12.60
C LYS A 630 10.14 -6.36 -11.78
N THR A 631 10.10 -6.48 -10.45
CA THR A 631 10.21 -5.34 -9.52
C THR A 631 11.67 -4.90 -9.44
N TYR A 632 12.58 -5.86 -9.33
CA TYR A 632 14.01 -5.63 -9.36
C TYR A 632 14.51 -5.04 -10.67
N ASP A 633 13.90 -5.44 -11.78
CA ASP A 633 14.19 -4.90 -13.11
C ASP A 633 13.85 -3.43 -13.31
N ARG A 634 13.08 -2.87 -12.40
CA ARG A 634 12.64 -1.47 -12.43
C ARG A 634 13.33 -0.64 -11.37
N ALA A 635 13.96 -1.27 -10.39
CA ALA A 635 14.49 -0.60 -9.23
C ALA A 635 16.02 -0.45 -9.28
N PHE A 636 16.51 0.65 -8.74
CA PHE A 636 17.87 0.72 -8.22
C PHE A 636 17.93 -0.06 -6.90
N VAL A 637 18.91 -0.95 -6.73
CA VAL A 637 19.05 -1.77 -5.52
C VAL A 637 20.31 -1.39 -4.79
N LEU A 638 20.18 -1.03 -3.51
CA LEU A 638 21.32 -0.81 -2.63
C LEU A 638 21.29 -1.84 -1.49
N GLU A 639 22.32 -2.68 -1.44
CA GLU A 639 22.58 -3.56 -0.29
C GLU A 639 23.44 -2.82 0.73
N LEU A 640 22.84 -2.53 1.88
CA LEU A 640 23.49 -1.78 2.95
C LEU A 640 24.36 -2.71 3.79
N PRO A 641 25.61 -2.31 4.09
CA PRO A 641 26.52 -3.15 4.86
C PRO A 641 26.03 -3.30 6.30
N TRP A 642 26.34 -4.45 6.91
CA TRP A 642 26.00 -4.71 8.32
C TRP A 642 26.65 -3.72 9.29
N ARG A 643 27.87 -3.27 9.00
CA ARG A 643 28.63 -2.33 9.81
C ARG A 643 28.88 -1.04 9.06
N HIS A 644 28.35 0.06 9.60
CA HIS A 644 28.66 1.40 9.14
C HIS A 644 30.12 1.77 9.47
N PRO A 645 30.87 2.37 8.52
CA PRO A 645 32.21 2.86 8.82
C PRO A 645 32.19 3.91 9.94
N LYS A 646 33.17 3.88 10.84
CA LYS A 646 33.32 4.93 11.85
C LYS A 646 34.01 6.14 11.23
N LEU A 647 33.21 7.05 10.66
CA LEU A 647 33.71 8.29 10.08
C LEU A 647 33.66 9.43 11.11
N PRO A 648 34.64 10.36 11.09
CA PRO A 648 34.56 11.59 11.88
C PRO A 648 33.32 12.40 11.48
N VAL A 649 32.81 13.24 12.38
CA VAL A 649 31.68 14.13 12.08
C VAL A 649 32.25 15.39 11.41
N PRO A 650 32.07 15.60 10.09
CA PRO A 650 32.55 16.80 9.44
C PRO A 650 31.70 18.01 9.86
N ALA A 651 32.32 19.19 9.91
CA ALA A 651 31.58 20.45 10.00
C ALA A 651 30.88 20.69 8.64
N CYS A 652 29.55 20.87 8.66
CA CYS A 652 28.76 21.08 7.45
C CYS A 652 27.92 22.35 7.59
N ALA A 653 27.88 23.14 6.51
CA ALA A 653 26.89 24.19 6.38
C ALA A 653 25.47 23.57 6.31
N PRO A 654 24.43 24.27 6.77
CA PRO A 654 23.06 23.78 6.63
C PRO A 654 22.75 23.53 5.14
N PRO A 655 22.11 22.39 4.81
CA PRO A 655 21.77 22.09 3.42
C PRO A 655 20.81 23.14 2.88
N GLN A 656 21.09 23.64 1.68
CA GLN A 656 20.22 24.56 0.98
C GLN A 656 19.26 23.76 0.07
N PRO A 657 18.01 24.23 -0.13
CA PRO A 657 17.03 23.53 -0.94
C PRO A 657 17.46 23.48 -2.41
N LEU A 658 17.70 22.27 -2.93
CA LEU A 658 18.11 22.05 -4.32
C LEU A 658 16.89 21.87 -5.22
N GLY A 659 16.82 22.71 -6.26
CA GLY A 659 15.78 22.61 -7.29
C GLY A 659 15.92 21.35 -8.15
N LEU A 660 14.80 20.68 -8.44
CA LEU A 660 14.72 19.48 -9.27
C LEU A 660 15.32 19.72 -10.67
N GLY A 661 15.04 20.86 -11.28
CA GLY A 661 15.56 21.22 -12.61
C GLY A 661 17.08 21.23 -12.65
N ARG A 662 17.73 21.73 -11.59
CA ARG A 662 19.21 21.80 -11.50
C ARG A 662 19.82 20.42 -11.29
N ILE A 663 19.20 19.57 -10.48
CA ILE A 663 19.64 18.17 -10.30
C ILE A 663 19.60 17.42 -11.63
N ARG A 664 18.51 17.58 -12.40
CA ARG A 664 18.36 16.95 -13.72
C ARG A 664 19.34 17.51 -14.74
N GLN A 665 19.57 18.81 -14.74
CA GLN A 665 20.57 19.43 -15.58
C GLN A 665 21.96 18.84 -15.28
N ALA A 666 22.34 18.72 -14.00
CA ALA A 666 23.60 18.12 -13.61
C ALA A 666 23.73 16.64 -14.03
N PHE A 667 22.65 15.86 -13.94
CA PHE A 667 22.64 14.49 -14.47
C PHE A 667 22.80 14.46 -15.99
N GLY A 668 22.13 15.36 -16.72
CA GLY A 668 22.28 15.50 -18.18
C GLY A 668 23.69 15.92 -18.60
N GLU A 669 24.30 16.87 -17.89
CA GLU A 669 25.68 17.30 -18.10
C GLU A 669 26.68 16.16 -17.84
N ALA A 670 26.46 15.37 -16.78
CA ALA A 670 27.25 14.18 -16.51
C ALA A 670 27.12 13.14 -17.63
N GLN A 671 25.89 12.85 -18.08
CA GLN A 671 25.61 11.92 -19.19
C GLN A 671 26.25 12.37 -20.50
N ALA A 672 26.23 13.67 -20.81
CA ALA A 672 26.86 14.20 -22.01
C ALA A 672 28.40 14.13 -21.94
N THR A 673 28.98 14.38 -20.77
CA THR A 673 30.44 14.43 -20.58
C THR A 673 31.07 13.04 -20.51
N TYR A 674 30.44 12.10 -19.81
CA TYR A 674 30.97 10.76 -19.54
C TYR A 674 30.23 9.63 -20.29
N GLY A 675 29.44 9.95 -21.31
CA GLY A 675 28.67 8.98 -22.09
C GLY A 675 29.54 7.90 -22.75
N THR A 676 30.74 8.24 -23.22
CA THR A 676 31.69 7.30 -23.84
C THR A 676 32.13 6.18 -22.88
N GLN A 677 32.22 6.48 -21.59
CA GLN A 677 32.59 5.48 -20.58
C GLN A 677 31.43 4.50 -20.32
N ALA A 678 30.19 4.98 -20.41
CA ALA A 678 29.01 4.12 -20.33
C ALA A 678 28.89 3.20 -21.55
N ASP A 679 29.18 3.71 -22.75
CA ASP A 679 29.23 2.89 -23.98
C ASP A 679 30.34 1.83 -23.89
N GLY A 680 31.52 2.18 -23.34
CA GLY A 680 32.60 1.22 -23.10
C GLY A 680 32.25 0.11 -22.10
N ILE A 681 31.42 0.40 -21.08
CA ILE A 681 30.88 -0.62 -20.17
C ILE A 681 29.96 -1.59 -20.92
N ILE A 682 29.07 -1.06 -21.78
CA ILE A 682 28.14 -1.88 -22.56
C ILE A 682 28.91 -2.78 -23.54
N GLU A 683 29.87 -2.22 -24.27
CA GLU A 683 30.75 -2.96 -25.19
C GLU A 683 31.51 -4.07 -24.45
N PHE A 684 32.07 -3.78 -23.28
CA PHE A 684 32.74 -4.79 -22.47
C PHE A 684 31.83 -5.96 -22.10
N LEU A 685 30.62 -5.68 -21.61
CA LEU A 685 29.63 -6.70 -21.26
C LEU A 685 29.20 -7.53 -22.48
N ASP A 686 28.94 -6.87 -23.61
CA ASP A 686 28.45 -7.52 -24.82
C ASP A 686 29.51 -8.39 -25.50
N THR A 687 30.76 -7.92 -25.57
CA THR A 687 31.85 -8.65 -26.23
C THR A 687 32.37 -9.81 -25.38
N HIS A 688 32.52 -9.63 -24.06
CA HIS A 688 33.25 -10.60 -23.23
C HIS A 688 32.32 -11.54 -22.44
N TRP A 689 31.11 -11.09 -22.11
CA TRP A 689 30.28 -11.77 -21.12
C TRP A 689 28.91 -12.23 -21.64
N ARG A 690 28.40 -11.67 -22.75
CA ARG A 690 27.07 -11.98 -23.27
C ARG A 690 26.87 -13.45 -23.64
N SER A 691 27.80 -14.03 -24.38
CA SER A 691 27.75 -15.46 -24.75
C SER A 691 27.81 -16.34 -23.51
N ARG A 692 28.76 -16.08 -22.63
CA ARG A 692 28.99 -16.88 -21.42
C ARG A 692 27.79 -16.87 -20.47
N PHE A 693 27.20 -15.70 -20.19
CA PHE A 693 25.98 -15.62 -19.35
C PHE A 693 24.76 -16.27 -20.02
N SER A 694 24.63 -16.17 -21.34
CA SER A 694 23.54 -16.81 -22.08
C SER A 694 23.68 -18.34 -22.10
N ASP A 695 24.86 -18.84 -22.42
CA ASP A 695 25.09 -20.26 -22.70
C ASP A 695 25.26 -21.07 -21.40
N GLU A 696 26.02 -20.54 -20.42
CA GLU A 696 26.30 -21.25 -19.16
C GLU A 696 25.20 -21.02 -18.11
N LEU A 697 24.63 -19.81 -18.04
CA LEU A 697 23.70 -19.42 -16.97
C LEU A 697 22.26 -19.15 -17.44
N ARG A 698 22.02 -19.12 -18.75
CA ARG A 698 20.72 -18.74 -19.34
C ARG A 698 20.23 -17.38 -18.83
N ILE A 699 21.16 -16.44 -18.66
CA ILE A 699 20.90 -15.06 -18.24
C ILE A 699 21.15 -14.17 -19.45
N GLY A 700 20.12 -13.39 -19.82
CA GLY A 700 20.23 -12.37 -20.85
C GLY A 700 19.81 -11.01 -20.30
N TRP A 701 20.42 -9.95 -20.80
CA TRP A 701 19.99 -8.57 -20.58
C TRP A 701 19.52 -7.93 -21.88
N GLY A 702 18.57 -7.00 -21.78
CA GLY A 702 18.02 -6.27 -22.90
C GLY A 702 18.20 -4.76 -22.78
N ASN A 703 17.62 -4.02 -23.73
CA ASN A 703 17.80 -2.56 -23.90
C ASN A 703 17.55 -1.73 -22.63
N ARG A 704 16.76 -2.23 -21.68
CA ARG A 704 16.55 -1.54 -20.40
C ARG A 704 17.85 -1.42 -19.60
N LEU A 705 18.63 -2.49 -19.50
CA LEU A 705 19.88 -2.46 -18.74
C LEU A 705 20.86 -1.48 -19.40
N GLU A 706 20.94 -1.47 -20.73
CA GLU A 706 21.79 -0.54 -21.48
C GLU A 706 21.39 0.92 -21.24
N LEU A 707 20.09 1.24 -21.30
CA LEU A 707 19.59 2.59 -20.97
C LEU A 707 19.94 2.97 -19.53
N GLN A 708 19.78 2.04 -18.59
CA GLN A 708 20.13 2.24 -17.19
C GLN A 708 21.64 2.48 -17.00
N ILE A 709 22.51 1.76 -17.71
CA ILE A 709 23.96 1.97 -17.70
C ILE A 709 24.29 3.38 -18.20
N LYS A 710 23.65 3.81 -19.30
CA LYS A 710 23.83 5.15 -19.89
C LYS A 710 23.39 6.28 -18.95
N GLU A 711 22.39 6.02 -18.11
CA GLU A 711 21.92 7.00 -17.13
C GLU A 711 22.73 6.97 -15.82
N PHE A 712 23.21 5.80 -15.41
CA PHE A 712 23.85 5.54 -14.12
C PHE A 712 25.36 5.81 -14.12
N ALA A 713 26.11 5.16 -15.02
CA ALA A 713 27.58 5.16 -14.99
C ALA A 713 28.19 6.58 -15.12
N PRO A 714 27.70 7.46 -16.01
CA PRO A 714 28.22 8.81 -16.12
C PRO A 714 28.09 9.63 -14.83
N VAL A 715 27.01 9.40 -14.08
CA VAL A 715 26.74 10.11 -12.82
C VAL A 715 27.66 9.62 -11.70
N VAL A 716 27.98 8.32 -11.65
CA VAL A 716 28.97 7.77 -10.71
C VAL A 716 30.34 8.43 -10.93
N VAL A 717 30.77 8.53 -12.20
CA VAL A 717 32.07 9.12 -12.55
C VAL A 717 32.09 10.61 -12.26
N ALA A 718 31.04 11.35 -12.64
CA ALA A 718 30.90 12.76 -12.32
C ALA A 718 30.95 13.04 -10.80
N ALA A 719 30.43 12.12 -9.99
CA ALA A 719 30.48 12.20 -8.53
C ALA A 719 31.84 11.79 -7.90
N GLY A 720 32.85 11.53 -8.74
CA GLY A 720 34.21 11.18 -8.31
C GLY A 720 34.44 9.68 -8.07
N GLY A 721 33.59 8.83 -8.66
CA GLY A 721 33.80 7.39 -8.76
C GLY A 721 34.49 6.99 -10.06
N SER A 722 34.60 5.68 -10.31
CA SER A 722 35.19 5.14 -11.54
C SER A 722 34.18 4.34 -12.37
N PRO A 723 34.43 4.12 -13.68
CA PRO A 723 33.58 3.24 -14.50
C PRO A 723 33.52 1.81 -13.95
N GLY A 724 34.63 1.30 -13.39
CA GLY A 724 34.67 0.00 -12.72
C GLY A 724 33.76 -0.08 -11.49
N GLU A 725 33.68 0.99 -10.69
CA GLU A 725 32.75 1.07 -9.55
C GLU A 725 31.28 0.94 -10.00
N ALA A 726 30.92 1.62 -11.09
CA ALA A 726 29.57 1.54 -11.65
C ALA A 726 29.26 0.15 -12.21
N LEU A 727 30.20 -0.44 -12.95
CA LEU A 727 30.06 -1.76 -13.56
C LEU A 727 29.94 -2.85 -12.49
N ASP A 728 30.80 -2.86 -11.46
CA ASP A 728 30.76 -3.82 -10.36
C ASP A 728 29.40 -3.82 -9.65
N HIS A 729 28.85 -2.63 -9.39
CA HIS A 729 27.55 -2.52 -8.75
C HIS A 729 26.40 -3.02 -9.64
N LEU A 730 26.37 -2.64 -10.93
CA LEU A 730 25.32 -3.05 -11.85
C LEU A 730 25.37 -4.56 -12.17
N LEU A 731 26.57 -5.14 -12.31
CA LEU A 731 26.75 -6.58 -12.44
C LEU A 731 26.16 -7.33 -11.25
N ALA A 732 26.54 -6.94 -10.03
CA ALA A 732 26.05 -7.59 -8.81
C ALA A 732 24.53 -7.47 -8.66
N THR A 733 23.97 -6.29 -8.89
CA THR A 733 22.56 -6.00 -8.57
C THR A 733 21.57 -6.32 -9.69
N ARG A 734 22.00 -6.35 -10.96
CA ARG A 734 21.11 -6.54 -12.11
C ARG A 734 21.32 -7.86 -12.83
N ILE A 735 22.57 -8.28 -13.05
CA ILE A 735 22.90 -9.48 -13.85
C ILE A 735 23.04 -10.70 -12.93
N LEU A 736 24.01 -10.68 -12.01
CA LEU A 736 24.33 -11.82 -11.14
C LEU A 736 23.25 -12.08 -10.09
N ARG A 737 22.36 -11.12 -9.89
CA ARG A 737 21.26 -11.26 -8.94
C ARG A 737 20.33 -12.43 -9.29
N SER A 738 20.07 -12.71 -10.57
CA SER A 738 19.23 -13.84 -10.98
C SER A 738 19.87 -15.21 -10.73
N VAL A 739 21.15 -15.24 -10.34
CA VAL A 739 21.84 -16.46 -9.89
C VAL A 739 21.41 -16.82 -8.46
N ARG A 740 21.01 -15.84 -7.63
CA ARG A 740 20.59 -16.11 -6.23
C ARG A 740 19.35 -17.01 -6.21
N GLY A 741 19.42 -18.11 -5.44
CA GLY A 741 18.32 -19.07 -5.31
C GLY A 741 18.15 -20.05 -6.48
N ARG A 742 19.03 -20.00 -7.50
CA ARG A 742 19.10 -20.99 -8.60
C ARG A 742 20.02 -22.16 -8.23
N TYR A 743 19.45 -23.19 -7.58
CA TYR A 743 20.18 -24.38 -7.13
C TYR A 743 20.59 -25.37 -8.24
N ASP A 744 20.18 -25.12 -9.47
CA ASP A 744 20.60 -25.87 -10.66
C ASP A 744 22.06 -25.60 -11.06
N ILE A 745 22.61 -24.44 -10.68
CA ILE A 745 24.00 -24.06 -10.98
C ILE A 745 24.96 -24.58 -9.89
N HIS A 746 25.99 -25.31 -10.28
CA HIS A 746 26.95 -25.93 -9.37
C HIS A 746 27.94 -24.91 -8.79
N ALA A 747 28.42 -25.16 -7.56
CA ALA A 747 29.36 -24.26 -6.86
C ALA A 747 30.68 -24.09 -7.64
N ASP A 748 31.20 -25.15 -8.27
CA ASP A 748 32.44 -25.10 -9.06
C ASP A 748 32.32 -24.16 -10.26
N THR A 749 31.15 -24.14 -10.93
CA THR A 749 30.86 -23.21 -12.04
C THR A 749 30.80 -21.76 -11.56
N LEU A 750 30.29 -21.52 -10.35
CA LEU A 750 30.30 -20.19 -9.75
C LEU A 750 31.70 -19.75 -9.34
N ASP A 751 32.55 -20.68 -8.89
CA ASP A 751 33.91 -20.40 -8.47
C ASP A 751 34.82 -20.04 -9.66
N THR A 752 34.69 -20.76 -10.79
CA THR A 752 35.37 -20.41 -12.04
C THR A 752 34.88 -19.06 -12.58
N LEU A 753 33.56 -18.84 -12.59
CA LEU A 753 32.98 -17.57 -13.02
C LEU A 753 33.44 -16.41 -12.13
N ARG A 754 33.48 -16.59 -10.81
CA ARG A 754 33.99 -15.57 -9.87
C ARG A 754 35.41 -15.17 -10.23
N THR A 755 36.29 -16.15 -10.44
CA THR A 755 37.71 -15.92 -10.72
C THR A 755 37.88 -15.14 -12.02
N ASP A 756 37.25 -15.59 -13.10
CA ASP A 756 37.36 -14.97 -14.42
C ASP A 756 36.74 -13.57 -14.46
N LEU A 757 35.63 -13.36 -13.73
CA LEU A 757 34.91 -12.10 -13.69
C LEU A 757 35.64 -11.05 -12.85
N VAL A 758 36.18 -11.44 -11.70
CA VAL A 758 37.04 -10.55 -10.89
C VAL A 758 38.31 -10.16 -11.64
N GLU A 759 38.97 -11.10 -12.33
CA GLU A 759 40.16 -10.80 -13.12
C GLU A 759 39.83 -9.86 -14.29
N SER A 760 38.75 -10.14 -15.02
CA SER A 760 38.33 -9.31 -16.16
C SER A 760 37.91 -7.90 -15.75
N LEU A 761 37.21 -7.74 -14.61
CA LEU A 761 36.85 -6.42 -14.08
C LEU A 761 38.09 -5.63 -13.63
N THR A 762 39.04 -6.29 -13.00
CA THR A 762 40.31 -5.66 -12.57
C THR A 762 41.13 -5.21 -13.79
N ARG A 763 41.05 -5.92 -14.91
CA ARG A 763 41.67 -5.51 -16.19
C ARG A 763 40.93 -4.35 -16.86
N PHE A 764 39.61 -4.29 -16.72
CA PHE A 764 38.78 -3.22 -17.28
C PHE A 764 39.05 -1.88 -16.58
N ASP A 765 39.14 -1.89 -15.25
CA ASP A 765 39.48 -0.71 -14.46
C ASP A 765 40.38 -1.09 -13.27
N SER A 766 41.66 -0.78 -13.38
CA SER A 766 42.64 -1.06 -12.33
C SER A 766 42.50 -0.15 -11.11
N ALA A 767 41.69 0.91 -11.19
CA ALA A 767 41.45 1.84 -10.10
C ALA A 767 40.40 1.34 -9.09
N HIS A 768 39.61 0.31 -9.43
CA HIS A 768 38.55 -0.21 -8.57
C HIS A 768 38.65 -1.73 -8.39
N GLU A 769 38.57 -2.18 -7.14
CA GLU A 769 38.52 -3.60 -6.79
C GLU A 769 37.06 -4.07 -6.77
N PRO A 770 36.68 -5.15 -7.52
CA PRO A 770 35.29 -5.56 -7.74
C PRO A 770 34.69 -6.29 -6.52
N THR A 771 34.55 -5.55 -5.42
CA THR A 771 34.13 -6.09 -4.12
C THR A 771 32.65 -6.49 -4.08
N ALA A 772 31.76 -5.83 -4.82
CA ALA A 772 30.32 -6.13 -4.76
C ALA A 772 30.01 -7.47 -5.45
N THR A 773 30.56 -7.65 -6.65
CA THR A 773 30.43 -8.87 -7.44
C THR A 773 31.04 -10.07 -6.73
N GLN A 774 32.26 -9.90 -6.20
CA GLN A 774 32.95 -10.96 -5.48
C GLN A 774 32.16 -11.41 -4.23
N ARG A 775 31.68 -10.45 -3.42
CA ARG A 775 30.89 -10.77 -2.21
C ARG A 775 29.63 -11.55 -2.53
N LEU A 776 28.90 -11.14 -3.57
CA LEU A 776 27.67 -11.83 -3.97
C LEU A 776 27.94 -13.29 -4.35
N LEU A 777 28.96 -13.52 -5.17
CA LEU A 777 29.34 -14.87 -5.58
C LEU A 777 29.87 -15.70 -4.40
N ASP A 778 30.66 -15.11 -3.50
CA ASP A 778 31.15 -15.80 -2.31
C ASP A 778 30.04 -16.16 -1.31
N ASP A 779 29.01 -15.32 -1.17
CA ASP A 779 27.83 -15.62 -0.36
C ASP A 779 27.02 -16.78 -0.96
N GLU A 780 26.87 -16.80 -2.29
CA GLU A 780 26.13 -17.84 -3.01
C GLU A 780 26.90 -19.18 -3.08
N ILE A 781 28.22 -19.15 -3.23
CA ILE A 781 29.07 -20.33 -3.14
C ILE A 781 29.00 -20.91 -1.71
N ARG A 782 29.05 -20.06 -0.67
CA ARG A 782 28.94 -20.50 0.74
C ARG A 782 27.57 -21.08 1.07
N SER A 783 26.48 -20.52 0.52
CA SER A 783 25.14 -21.05 0.76
C SER A 783 24.96 -22.45 0.13
N ARG A 784 25.65 -22.73 -0.98
CA ARG A 784 25.59 -24.01 -1.72
C ARG A 784 26.62 -25.05 -1.27
N GLY A 785 27.76 -24.61 -0.76
CA GLY A 785 28.84 -25.46 -0.24
C GLY A 785 28.59 -26.06 1.14
N ARG A 786 27.49 -25.67 1.82
CA ARG A 786 26.99 -26.37 3.01
C ARG A 786 26.10 -27.55 2.58
N ARG A 787 26.71 -28.63 2.12
CA ARG A 787 26.10 -29.96 2.06
C ARG A 787 26.99 -30.98 2.73
#